data_AF-A0A942C3M8-F1
#
_entry.id   AF-A0A942C3M8-F1
#
_cell.length_a   1.000
_cell.length_b   1.000
_cell.length_c   1.000
_cell.angle_alpha   90.00
_cell.angle_beta   90.00
_cell.angle_gamma   90.00
#
_symmetry.space_group_name_H-M   'P 1'
#
loop_
_entity.id
_entity.type
_entity.pdbx_description
1 polymer ?
#
loop_
_entity_poly.entity_id
_entity_poly.type
_entity_poly.pdbx_seq_one_letter_code
_entity_poly.pdbx_strand_id
1 'polypeptide(L)'
;MTTKLKNRTTAPPAVEIAAEPVLSVPTSTIKGIYNSQQQIIVLGDKIGGGGEGTVYDIQGQPDLVAKLYHEIPAPEKADKLMAMARLGTEGLFRISAWPVDVLRDEPNGNVIGFVMNKIGQAEEVHTLHSPKSRLKKFPDASWSFLVHVAANIARAVAALHEQGFVIGDVNPKNILVTKKATVYFLDCDSFQLTTPEKTYRCEGGFPEYTPPELQGIRIPFNEIDRQQEHDYFGLAVVIFQLLFLGRHPYSGRFLGAGEMPLETAIQQGRFAYGTDATQRQMHPPPGTLPLEAIPETIAALFRRAFLATDRPKASEWIAPLSTLTQSLQRCLLHSGHYFYETLPECPWCHIETRARIRLFNFNLVEARQYPSAFRLDEIWREIPKLQLSDPQGQHVSVLPQLWPEVIAFTKQRRIRYWIAMIYAGLGGIIAAMMGGFYAAFWLLPLILLTVRWIAGANKQRDNDSMQTLFTALFDLPNHPITKQILKRREIAENHVRELQQKLGGTKENEAYHGKFHDLEQKLEAYETLAEQRTQKLQRLETRARASALHQHLANFEIEEVPSAQINDSMKSWLRAKGIKTAAELREHELRTLGTTETEINDLLNWQRQIETDFIFDPAEAIAPATRLKIEEETEYAKLRLEHEITSGIYYLRNLKQQIETRHQQILPTLTKARQNVAEADKNLEVMIWRNSMKPITIMLLLAFFITLFVQSNHQPFLFDVVDTAVEYPPPHQPESHGIQPGEKIVVRQSFDELYQAGKERLKQNNLTGANDYFEMASSYVDAVNWKPSFADLYFDMYSTSIKLGKANGQIQQLEYLTQEYNHIEVFHVRLIILYSLLGKETEANDEAQILARQNSRLFENLKQALYQHGFVLQKTTSRN
;
A
#
# COMPACT_ATOMS: atom_id res chain seq x y z
N MET A 1 54.20 34.38 -35.77
CA MET A 1 55.51 33.82 -35.37
C MET A 1 55.50 33.65 -33.85
N THR A 2 55.34 32.41 -33.37
CA THR A 2 56.32 31.69 -32.49
C THR A 2 56.39 32.30 -31.08
N THR A 3 56.15 31.62 -29.95
CA THR A 3 56.30 30.20 -29.63
C THR A 3 55.67 29.90 -28.27
N LYS A 4 55.29 28.63 -28.09
CA LYS A 4 54.88 27.96 -26.85
C LYS A 4 56.00 27.86 -25.78
N LEU A 5 55.53 27.70 -24.54
CA LEU A 5 56.03 26.85 -23.43
C LEU A 5 57.29 27.27 -22.64
N LYS A 6 57.12 27.48 -21.32
CA LYS A 6 57.60 26.54 -20.29
C LYS A 6 57.04 26.82 -18.89
N ASN A 7 56.62 25.73 -18.24
CA ASN A 7 56.21 25.61 -16.84
C ASN A 7 57.26 26.12 -15.86
N ARG A 8 56.80 26.72 -14.74
CA ARG A 8 57.36 26.44 -13.41
C ARG A 8 56.34 26.74 -12.30
N THR A 9 56.07 25.70 -11.54
CA THR A 9 55.45 25.61 -10.22
C THR A 9 55.96 26.67 -9.24
N THR A 10 55.06 27.43 -8.63
CA THR A 10 55.14 27.94 -7.24
C THR A 10 53.74 28.35 -6.77
N ALA A 11 53.35 27.92 -5.57
CA ALA A 11 52.11 28.34 -4.92
C ALA A 11 52.20 29.80 -4.46
N PRO A 12 51.14 30.63 -4.57
CA PRO A 12 51.10 31.93 -3.93
C PRO A 12 50.51 31.87 -2.50
N PRO A 13 50.84 32.85 -1.65
CA PRO A 13 50.67 32.80 -0.20
C PRO A 13 49.27 33.21 0.27
N ALA A 14 48.97 32.88 1.52
CA ALA A 14 47.80 33.35 2.26
C ALA A 14 47.79 34.88 2.32
N VAL A 15 46.68 35.48 1.89
CA VAL A 15 46.42 36.92 2.03
C VAL A 15 45.60 37.11 3.29
N GLU A 16 46.21 37.79 4.27
CA GLU A 16 45.56 38.44 5.40
C GLU A 16 44.42 39.34 4.90
N ILE A 17 43.19 39.06 5.31
CA ILE A 17 42.06 39.96 5.13
C ILE A 17 42.15 40.99 6.27
N ALA A 18 42.55 42.20 5.90
CA ALA A 18 42.52 43.37 6.75
C ALA A 18 41.10 43.61 7.26
N ALA A 19 41.00 43.90 8.57
CA ALA A 19 39.77 44.33 9.22
C ALA A 19 39.24 45.61 8.56
N GLU A 20 38.02 45.55 8.03
CA GLU A 20 37.27 46.74 7.64
C GLU A 20 36.97 47.59 8.88
N PRO A 21 37.06 48.93 8.78
CA PRO A 21 36.77 49.80 9.91
C PRO A 21 35.28 49.72 10.22
N VAL A 22 34.97 49.28 11.44
CA VAL A 22 33.65 49.40 12.05
C VAL A 22 33.21 50.85 11.91
N LEU A 23 32.23 51.08 11.03
CA LEU A 23 31.46 52.32 10.98
C LEU A 23 30.92 52.55 12.39
N SER A 24 31.54 53.52 13.08
CA SER A 24 31.09 54.03 14.36
C SER A 24 29.69 54.60 14.16
N VAL A 25 28.69 53.84 14.62
CA VAL A 25 27.31 54.30 14.78
C VAL A 25 27.36 55.58 15.62
N PRO A 26 26.77 56.70 15.17
CA PRO A 26 26.76 57.91 15.97
C PRO A 26 26.01 57.63 17.26
N THR A 27 26.67 57.91 18.39
CA THR A 27 26.14 57.87 19.75
C THR A 27 25.02 58.90 19.87
N SER A 28 23.85 58.59 19.33
CA SER A 28 22.62 59.18 19.81
C SER A 28 22.45 58.69 21.25
N THR A 29 22.27 59.62 22.17
CA THR A 29 21.93 59.42 23.58
C THR A 29 21.10 58.15 23.79
N ILE A 30 21.74 57.05 24.21
CA ILE A 30 21.03 55.86 24.67
C ILE A 30 20.36 56.28 25.96
N LYS A 31 19.06 56.55 25.92
CA LYS A 31 18.23 56.66 27.11
C LYS A 31 18.35 55.32 27.82
N GLY A 32 19.10 55.28 28.93
CA GLY A 32 19.35 54.03 29.65
C GLY A 32 18.03 53.43 30.11
N ILE A 33 17.84 52.14 29.90
CA ILE A 33 16.71 51.41 30.49
C ILE A 33 17.20 50.81 31.79
N TYR A 34 16.46 51.00 32.88
CA TYR A 34 16.88 50.57 34.22
C TYR A 34 15.88 49.58 34.81
N ASN A 35 16.35 48.57 35.55
CA ASN A 35 15.49 47.69 36.33
C ASN A 35 15.14 48.31 37.70
N SER A 36 14.39 47.59 38.57
CA SER A 36 14.02 48.15 39.88
C SER A 36 15.19 48.31 40.84
N GLN A 37 16.32 47.63 40.61
CA GLN A 37 17.56 47.81 41.37
C GLN A 37 18.50 48.87 40.76
N GLN A 38 18.00 49.71 39.84
CA GLN A 38 18.74 50.78 39.16
C GLN A 38 19.93 50.28 38.31
N GLN A 39 19.91 49.01 37.90
CA GLN A 39 20.90 48.44 37.00
C GLN A 39 20.48 48.69 35.55
N ILE A 40 21.45 49.01 34.69
CA ILE A 40 21.21 49.24 33.26
C ILE A 40 20.90 47.90 32.58
N ILE A 41 19.77 47.86 31.88
CA ILE A 41 19.34 46.76 31.01
C ILE A 41 19.63 47.15 29.57
N VAL A 42 20.50 46.37 28.92
CA VAL A 42 20.85 46.58 27.51
C VAL A 42 19.99 45.64 26.65
N LEU A 43 19.19 46.20 25.76
CA LEU A 43 18.35 45.42 24.85
C LEU A 43 19.19 44.76 23.75
N GLY A 44 18.83 43.53 23.40
CA GLY A 44 19.30 42.79 22.24
C GLY A 44 18.31 42.86 21.09
N ASP A 45 18.26 41.78 20.31
CA ASP A 45 17.41 41.69 19.13
C ASP A 45 15.90 41.73 19.47
N LYS A 46 15.12 42.27 18.55
CA LYS A 46 13.66 42.25 18.63
C LYS A 46 13.14 40.83 18.34
N ILE A 47 12.38 40.27 19.28
CA ILE A 47 11.77 38.94 19.15
C ILE A 47 10.41 39.03 18.44
N GLY A 48 9.62 40.05 18.79
CA GLY A 48 8.26 40.23 18.27
C GLY A 48 7.62 41.51 18.81
N GLY A 49 6.47 41.90 18.24
CA GLY A 49 5.70 43.05 18.72
C GLY A 49 4.20 42.78 18.62
N GLY A 50 3.47 43.19 19.64
CA GLY A 50 2.01 43.17 19.70
C GLY A 50 1.42 44.58 19.60
N GLY A 51 0.13 44.72 19.90
CA GLY A 51 -0.57 46.01 19.82
C GLY A 51 -0.14 47.02 20.89
N GLU A 52 0.34 46.56 22.04
CA GLU A 52 0.67 47.43 23.19
C GLU A 52 2.17 47.61 23.42
N GLY A 53 3.01 46.73 22.84
CA GLY A 53 4.42 46.71 23.16
C GLY A 53 5.26 45.79 22.29
N THR A 54 6.57 45.92 22.43
CA THR A 54 7.59 45.17 21.69
C THR A 54 8.45 44.37 22.66
N VAL A 55 8.73 43.11 22.32
CA VAL A 55 9.55 42.20 23.13
C VAL A 55 10.96 42.10 22.54
N TYR A 56 11.96 42.30 23.38
CA TYR A 56 13.38 42.28 23.06
C TYR A 56 14.12 41.24 23.88
N ASP A 57 15.18 40.68 23.33
CA ASP A 57 16.20 39.97 24.11
C ASP A 57 16.93 40.93 25.06
N ILE A 58 17.55 40.39 26.11
CA ILE A 58 18.39 41.15 27.03
C ILE A 58 19.84 40.69 26.89
N GLN A 59 20.77 41.61 26.62
CA GLN A 59 22.18 41.26 26.48
C GLN A 59 22.73 40.74 27.81
N GLY A 60 23.39 39.58 27.78
CA GLY A 60 23.95 38.92 28.95
C GLY A 60 22.95 38.16 29.83
N GLN A 61 21.65 38.16 29.49
CA GLN A 61 20.60 37.44 30.24
C GLN A 61 19.73 36.62 29.28
N PRO A 62 20.22 35.46 28.78
CA PRO A 62 19.57 34.71 27.70
C PRO A 62 18.20 34.09 28.07
N ASP A 63 17.93 33.91 29.36
CA ASP A 63 16.69 33.32 29.87
C ASP A 63 15.59 34.36 30.12
N LEU A 64 15.87 35.64 29.87
CA LEU A 64 14.97 36.76 30.14
C LEU A 64 14.75 37.60 28.88
N VAL A 65 13.55 38.19 28.79
CA VAL A 65 13.16 39.10 27.73
C VAL A 65 12.51 40.35 28.32
N ALA A 66 12.65 41.47 27.63
CA ALA A 66 12.08 42.75 28.00
C ALA A 66 10.86 43.07 27.12
N LYS A 67 9.67 43.23 27.71
CA LYS A 67 8.49 43.82 27.03
C LYS A 67 8.49 45.32 27.33
N LEU A 68 8.60 46.13 26.29
CA LEU A 68 8.50 47.59 26.35
C LEU A 68 7.19 48.04 25.72
N TYR A 69 6.43 48.86 26.43
CA TYR A 69 5.19 49.43 25.89
C TYR A 69 5.49 50.52 24.86
N HIS A 70 4.62 50.68 23.88
CA HIS A 70 4.77 51.73 22.86
C HIS A 70 4.51 53.13 23.43
N GLU A 71 3.61 53.22 24.41
CA GLU A 71 3.32 54.42 25.17
C GLU A 71 3.65 54.19 26.66
N ILE A 72 3.93 55.26 27.40
CA ILE A 72 4.19 55.15 28.84
C ILE A 72 2.91 54.66 29.53
N PRO A 73 2.95 53.52 30.24
CA PRO A 73 1.82 53.01 31.00
C PRO A 73 1.23 54.04 31.97
N ALA A 74 -0.09 54.05 32.08
CA ALA A 74 -0.77 54.83 33.10
C ALA A 74 -0.31 54.43 34.52
N PRO A 75 -0.36 55.33 35.52
CA PRO A 75 0.12 55.05 36.88
C PRO A 75 -0.45 53.76 37.49
N GLU A 76 -1.74 53.49 37.25
CA GLU A 76 -2.39 52.26 37.72
C GLU A 76 -1.79 50.98 37.11
N LYS A 77 -1.44 51.00 35.82
CA LYS A 77 -0.78 49.86 35.15
C LYS A 77 0.65 49.71 35.66
N ALA A 78 1.36 50.81 35.89
CA ALA A 78 2.69 50.78 36.50
C ALA A 78 2.66 50.17 37.92
N ASP A 79 1.70 50.58 38.75
CA ASP A 79 1.48 50.04 40.09
C ASP A 79 1.13 48.54 40.04
N LYS A 80 0.28 48.14 39.09
CA LYS A 80 -0.04 46.74 38.82
C LYS A 80 1.21 45.92 38.51
N LEU A 81 2.06 46.38 37.58
CA LEU A 81 3.28 45.66 37.19
C LEU A 81 4.26 45.52 38.36
N MET A 82 4.40 46.56 39.19
CA MET A 82 5.21 46.48 40.41
C MET A 82 4.62 45.50 41.42
N ALA A 83 3.29 45.45 41.58
CA ALA A 83 2.63 44.46 42.43
C ALA A 83 2.83 43.03 41.90
N MET A 84 2.68 42.81 40.59
CA MET A 84 2.90 41.51 39.95
C MET A 84 4.34 41.01 40.14
N ALA A 85 5.34 41.86 39.92
CA ALA A 85 6.74 41.50 40.11
C ALA A 85 7.02 41.03 41.56
N ARG A 86 6.38 41.67 42.56
CA ARG A 86 6.49 41.27 43.97
C ARG A 86 5.78 39.95 44.30
N LEU A 87 4.69 39.64 43.60
CA LEU A 87 3.90 38.43 43.79
C LEU A 87 4.44 37.23 43.00
N GLY A 88 5.48 37.42 42.19
CA GLY A 88 6.09 36.35 41.40
C GLY A 88 6.62 35.20 42.26
N THR A 89 6.31 33.96 41.85
CA THR A 89 6.81 32.75 42.49
C THR A 89 7.36 31.79 41.44
N GLU A 90 8.25 30.88 41.84
CA GLU A 90 8.76 29.79 40.99
C GLU A 90 7.64 29.01 40.28
N GLY A 91 6.48 28.83 40.94
CA GLY A 91 5.31 28.19 40.33
C GLY A 91 4.76 28.98 39.15
N LEU A 92 4.57 30.29 39.31
CA LEU A 92 4.06 31.19 38.26
C LEU A 92 5.04 31.30 37.09
N PHE A 93 6.33 31.41 37.39
CA PHE A 93 7.41 31.50 36.40
C PHE A 93 7.53 30.26 35.50
N ARG A 94 7.05 29.10 35.95
CA ARG A 94 7.08 27.83 35.19
C ARG A 94 5.88 27.63 34.28
N ILE A 95 4.81 28.39 34.46
CA ILE A 95 3.54 28.20 33.72
C ILE A 95 3.08 29.48 33.01
N SER A 96 3.83 30.57 33.11
CA SER A 96 3.42 31.86 32.55
C SER A 96 4.60 32.80 32.29
N ALA A 97 4.41 33.74 31.39
CA ALA A 97 5.30 34.88 31.14
C ALA A 97 5.10 35.97 32.21
N TRP A 98 5.21 35.57 33.48
CA TRP A 98 4.96 36.45 34.61
C TRP A 98 6.01 37.58 34.70
N PRO A 99 5.62 38.82 35.05
CA PRO A 99 6.57 39.89 35.32
C PRO A 99 7.54 39.51 36.45
N VAL A 100 8.85 39.55 36.16
CA VAL A 100 9.94 39.29 37.11
C VAL A 100 10.42 40.61 37.73
N ASP A 101 10.56 41.64 36.90
CA ASP A 101 10.97 42.98 37.33
C ASP A 101 10.41 44.06 36.40
N VAL A 102 10.32 45.31 36.85
CA VAL A 102 9.87 46.45 36.05
C VAL A 102 11.04 47.15 35.37
N LEU A 103 10.79 47.74 34.19
CA LEU A 103 11.75 48.54 33.43
C LEU A 103 11.38 50.01 33.48
N ARG A 104 12.36 50.89 33.65
CA ARG A 104 12.20 52.35 33.77
C ARG A 104 13.07 53.09 32.76
N ASP A 105 12.62 54.28 32.37
CA ASP A 105 13.38 55.15 31.46
C ASP A 105 14.53 55.93 32.12
N GLU A 106 14.52 56.00 33.46
CA GLU A 106 15.57 56.53 34.33
C GLU A 106 15.57 55.73 35.66
N PRO A 107 16.64 55.77 36.49
CA PRO A 107 16.72 54.96 37.73
C PRO A 107 15.52 55.08 38.67
N ASN A 108 14.88 56.25 38.71
CA ASN A 108 13.63 56.52 39.45
C ASN A 108 12.53 57.07 38.53
N GLY A 109 12.66 56.83 37.22
CA GLY A 109 11.75 57.34 36.18
C GLY A 109 10.45 56.56 36.08
N ASN A 110 9.73 56.80 34.99
CA ASN A 110 8.45 56.14 34.73
C ASN A 110 8.69 54.66 34.40
N VAL A 111 7.79 53.79 34.84
CA VAL A 111 7.77 52.41 34.36
C VAL A 111 7.41 52.45 32.88
N ILE A 112 8.22 51.83 32.03
CA ILE A 112 8.04 51.76 30.56
C ILE A 112 7.85 50.34 30.05
N GLY A 113 7.95 49.35 30.93
CA GLY A 113 7.90 47.94 30.57
C GLY A 113 8.24 47.03 31.74
N PHE A 114 8.49 45.77 31.43
CA PHE A 114 8.89 44.77 32.41
C PHE A 114 9.75 43.66 31.78
N VAL A 115 10.45 42.94 32.64
CA VAL A 115 11.24 41.74 32.32
C VAL A 115 10.43 40.50 32.66
N MET A 116 10.49 39.47 31.83
CA MET A 116 9.84 38.17 32.04
C MET A 116 10.71 37.02 31.52
N ASN A 117 10.41 35.79 31.94
CA ASN A 117 11.10 34.60 31.44
C ASN A 117 10.91 34.41 29.93
N LYS A 118 12.01 34.08 29.25
CA LYS A 118 12.00 33.72 27.83
C LYS A 118 11.39 32.34 27.65
N ILE A 119 10.29 32.27 26.91
CA ILE A 119 9.66 30.99 26.55
C ILE A 119 10.17 30.58 25.17
N GLY A 120 11.09 29.60 25.14
CA GLY A 120 11.62 29.03 23.90
C GLY A 120 10.91 27.76 23.46
N GLN A 121 10.99 27.44 22.16
CA GLN A 121 10.52 26.17 21.58
C GLN A 121 9.04 25.84 21.84
N ALA A 122 8.21 26.89 21.91
CA ALA A 122 6.78 26.79 22.08
C ALA A 122 6.06 27.47 20.92
N GLU A 123 4.82 27.06 20.69
CA GLU A 123 3.93 27.59 19.65
C GLU A 123 2.58 27.92 20.29
N GLU A 124 1.81 28.84 19.71
CA GLU A 124 0.44 29.10 20.17
C GLU A 124 -0.41 27.83 20.12
N VAL A 125 -1.24 27.60 21.13
CA VAL A 125 -2.17 26.46 21.20
C VAL A 125 -3.12 26.44 20.00
N HIS A 126 -3.46 27.61 19.44
CA HIS A 126 -4.22 27.71 18.20
C HIS A 126 -3.63 26.87 17.04
N THR A 127 -2.30 26.70 16.99
CA THR A 127 -1.64 25.88 15.97
C THR A 127 -2.00 24.39 16.05
N LEU A 128 -2.45 23.92 17.23
CA LEU A 128 -2.95 22.57 17.45
C LEU A 128 -4.41 22.39 17.03
N HIS A 129 -5.16 23.46 16.77
CA HIS A 129 -6.58 23.38 16.41
C HIS A 129 -6.76 22.89 14.97
N SER A 130 -6.05 23.49 14.01
CA SER A 130 -6.19 23.13 12.60
C SER A 130 -5.30 21.93 12.25
N PRO A 131 -5.81 20.92 11.52
CA PRO A 131 -4.98 19.82 11.04
C PRO A 131 -3.78 20.31 10.23
N LYS A 132 -3.95 21.29 9.33
CA LYS A 132 -2.86 21.81 8.49
C LYS A 132 -1.70 22.37 9.31
N SER A 133 -1.99 23.25 10.28
CA SER A 133 -0.95 23.86 11.12
C SER A 133 -0.33 22.85 12.06
N ARG A 134 -1.15 21.96 12.66
CA ARG A 134 -0.69 20.92 13.57
C ARG A 134 0.27 19.96 12.87
N LEU A 135 -0.08 19.46 11.68
CA LEU A 135 0.77 18.53 10.94
C LEU A 135 2.12 19.15 10.54
N LYS A 136 2.21 20.49 10.43
CA LYS A 136 3.45 21.22 10.14
C LYS A 136 4.30 21.46 11.40
N LYS A 137 3.70 21.99 12.47
CA LYS A 137 4.43 22.43 13.68
C LYS A 137 4.59 21.32 14.73
N PHE A 138 3.63 20.40 14.78
CA PHE A 138 3.55 19.25 15.68
C PHE A 138 3.22 17.97 14.90
N PRO A 139 4.13 17.50 14.02
CA PRO A 139 3.87 16.37 13.14
C PRO A 139 3.52 15.07 13.89
N ASP A 140 4.00 14.91 15.12
CA ASP A 140 3.76 13.75 15.99
C ASP A 140 2.54 13.91 16.92
N ALA A 141 1.82 15.05 16.87
CA ALA A 141 0.69 15.29 17.77
C ALA A 141 -0.53 14.46 17.36
N SER A 142 -0.78 13.38 18.12
CA SER A 142 -2.01 12.59 18.07
C SER A 142 -3.12 13.21 18.93
N TRP A 143 -4.32 12.63 18.89
CA TRP A 143 -5.41 13.04 19.78
C TRP A 143 -5.04 12.90 21.27
N SER A 144 -4.24 11.87 21.62
CA SER A 144 -3.71 11.70 22.99
C SER A 144 -2.88 12.91 23.44
N PHE A 145 -2.03 13.44 22.55
CA PHE A 145 -1.26 14.66 22.84
C PHE A 145 -2.19 15.85 23.10
N LEU A 146 -3.26 16.01 22.33
CA LEU A 146 -4.24 17.10 22.53
C LEU A 146 -4.98 16.99 23.87
N VAL A 147 -5.38 15.77 24.27
CA VAL A 147 -6.00 15.53 25.58
C VAL A 147 -5.01 15.87 26.72
N HIS A 148 -3.74 15.51 26.55
CA HIS A 148 -2.71 15.82 27.54
C HIS A 148 -2.44 17.33 27.67
N VAL A 149 -2.39 18.05 26.54
CA VAL A 149 -2.28 19.52 26.52
C VAL A 149 -3.49 20.15 27.22
N ALA A 150 -4.71 19.68 26.96
CA ALA A 150 -5.92 20.18 27.62
C ALA A 150 -5.85 19.99 29.15
N ALA A 151 -5.36 18.83 29.62
CA ALA A 151 -5.16 18.59 31.04
C ALA A 151 -4.14 19.56 31.66
N ASN A 152 -3.06 19.88 30.94
CA ASN A 152 -2.03 20.80 31.42
C ASN A 152 -2.50 22.26 31.42
N ILE A 153 -3.33 22.68 30.46
CA ILE A 153 -4.00 23.99 30.52
C ILE A 153 -4.89 24.06 31.76
N ALA A 154 -5.71 23.04 32.03
CA ALA A 154 -6.55 23.00 33.23
C ALA A 154 -5.73 23.09 34.53
N ARG A 155 -4.59 22.39 34.62
CA ARG A 155 -3.66 22.50 35.76
C ARG A 155 -3.10 23.92 35.92
N ALA A 156 -2.67 24.53 34.82
CA ALA A 156 -2.09 25.88 34.86
C ALA A 156 -3.13 26.93 35.28
N VAL A 157 -4.37 26.85 34.78
CA VAL A 157 -5.45 27.73 35.22
C VAL A 157 -5.78 27.50 36.70
N ALA A 158 -5.87 26.24 37.14
CA ALA A 158 -6.11 25.94 38.55
C ALA A 158 -5.02 26.53 39.47
N ALA A 159 -3.76 26.45 39.07
CA ALA A 159 -2.64 27.03 39.82
C ALA A 159 -2.70 28.57 39.89
N LEU A 160 -3.09 29.24 38.80
CA LEU A 160 -3.30 30.69 38.78
C LEU A 160 -4.47 31.10 39.68
N HIS A 161 -5.58 30.36 39.61
CA HIS A 161 -6.77 30.60 40.42
C HIS A 161 -6.53 30.34 41.92
N GLU A 162 -5.72 29.34 42.28
CA GLU A 162 -5.34 29.08 43.68
C GLU A 162 -4.59 30.27 44.32
N GLN A 163 -3.87 31.06 43.51
CA GLN A 163 -3.20 32.29 43.95
C GLN A 163 -4.12 33.53 43.91
N GLY A 164 -5.41 33.37 43.56
CA GLY A 164 -6.39 34.45 43.51
C GLY A 164 -6.37 35.31 42.25
N PHE A 165 -5.62 34.92 41.22
CA PHE A 165 -5.61 35.64 39.94
C PHE A 165 -6.83 35.29 39.08
N VAL A 166 -7.30 36.26 38.29
CA VAL A 166 -8.32 36.07 37.26
C VAL A 166 -7.68 36.39 35.92
N ILE A 167 -7.72 35.45 34.98
CA ILE A 167 -7.06 35.58 33.67
C ILE A 167 -7.85 36.56 32.80
N GLY A 168 -9.17 36.46 32.80
CA GLY A 168 -10.10 37.32 32.10
C GLY A 168 -10.21 37.03 30.59
N ASP A 169 -9.08 36.77 29.93
CA ASP A 169 -9.02 36.49 28.49
C ASP A 169 -8.39 35.11 28.19
N VAL A 170 -9.08 34.05 28.63
CA VAL A 170 -8.66 32.65 28.38
C VAL A 170 -8.91 32.29 26.92
N ASN A 171 -7.93 32.56 26.05
CA ASN A 171 -8.00 32.23 24.63
C ASN A 171 -6.73 31.52 24.12
N PRO A 172 -6.79 30.77 23.00
CA PRO A 172 -5.68 29.97 22.48
C PRO A 172 -4.46 30.75 21.98
N LYS A 173 -4.57 32.07 21.72
CA LYS A 173 -3.44 32.90 21.30
C LYS A 173 -2.57 33.31 22.49
N ASN A 174 -3.18 33.45 23.67
CA ASN A 174 -2.50 33.76 24.92
C ASN A 174 -1.95 32.51 25.65
N ILE A 175 -1.95 31.35 24.98
CA ILE A 175 -1.45 30.09 25.55
C ILE A 175 -0.44 29.50 24.58
N LEU A 176 0.80 29.31 25.04
CA LEU A 176 1.84 28.59 24.32
C LEU A 176 1.93 27.14 24.78
N VAL A 177 2.35 26.28 23.87
CA VAL A 177 2.57 24.86 24.12
C VAL A 177 3.85 24.38 23.45
N THR A 178 4.63 23.61 24.19
CA THR A 178 5.86 22.98 23.67
C THR A 178 5.55 21.60 23.08
N LYS A 179 6.51 21.02 22.33
CA LYS A 179 6.42 19.62 21.86
C LYS A 179 6.35 18.58 22.98
N LYS A 180 6.66 18.97 24.23
CA LYS A 180 6.53 18.13 25.43
C LYS A 180 5.19 18.34 26.15
N ALA A 181 4.24 19.06 25.52
CA ALA A 181 2.96 19.45 26.11
C ALA A 181 3.05 20.30 27.38
N THR A 182 4.18 20.94 27.65
CA THR A 182 4.30 22.01 28.66
C THR A 182 3.58 23.25 28.15
N VAL A 183 2.79 23.88 29.01
CA VAL A 183 1.91 25.01 28.70
C VAL A 183 2.41 26.27 29.41
N TYR A 184 2.38 27.40 28.71
CA TYR A 184 2.69 28.71 29.27
C TYR A 184 1.63 29.73 28.91
N PHE A 185 1.15 30.51 29.88
CA PHE A 185 0.30 31.66 29.63
C PHE A 185 1.12 32.89 29.23
N LEU A 186 0.64 33.63 28.25
CA LEU A 186 1.16 34.92 27.84
C LEU A 186 0.30 36.06 28.38
N ASP A 187 0.77 37.28 28.17
CA ASP A 187 0.05 38.52 28.47
C ASP A 187 -0.43 38.60 29.92
N CYS A 188 0.39 38.12 30.85
CA CYS A 188 0.02 38.05 32.27
C CYS A 188 -0.22 39.44 32.87
N ASP A 189 0.36 40.49 32.28
CA ASP A 189 0.14 41.89 32.64
C ASP A 189 -1.30 42.39 32.40
N SER A 190 -2.14 41.62 31.69
CA SER A 190 -3.58 41.87 31.57
C SER A 190 -4.43 41.16 32.64
N PHE A 191 -3.86 40.23 33.43
CA PHE A 191 -4.60 39.47 34.44
C PHE A 191 -5.09 40.37 35.57
N GLN A 192 -6.26 40.07 36.12
CA GLN A 192 -6.75 40.75 37.30
C GLN A 192 -6.13 40.16 38.57
N LEU A 193 -5.71 41.06 39.46
CA LEU A 193 -5.19 40.74 40.78
C LEU A 193 -5.80 41.67 41.82
N THR A 194 -6.12 41.12 42.99
CA THR A 194 -6.67 41.88 44.11
C THR A 194 -5.66 41.89 45.25
N THR A 195 -5.27 43.10 45.65
CA THR A 195 -4.51 43.37 46.87
C THR A 195 -5.46 43.88 47.96
N PRO A 196 -5.07 43.88 49.25
CA PRO A 196 -5.89 44.49 50.31
C PRO A 196 -6.28 45.95 50.03
N GLU A 197 -5.45 46.67 49.29
CA GLU A 197 -5.62 48.09 48.98
C GLU A 197 -6.42 48.33 47.70
N LYS A 198 -6.30 47.45 46.70
CA LYS A 198 -6.81 47.70 45.34
C LYS A 198 -7.00 46.44 44.51
N THR A 199 -8.05 46.43 43.67
CA THR A 199 -8.22 45.49 42.56
C THR A 199 -7.74 46.11 41.26
N TYR A 200 -6.79 45.46 40.59
CA TYR A 200 -6.36 45.79 39.24
C TYR A 200 -7.11 44.91 38.25
N ARG A 201 -7.93 45.50 37.38
CA ARG A 201 -8.89 44.77 36.53
C ARG A 201 -8.27 44.28 35.22
N CYS A 202 -9.00 43.40 34.53
CA CYS A 202 -8.69 42.99 33.16
C CYS A 202 -9.10 44.07 32.16
N GLU A 203 -8.35 44.25 31.09
CA GLU A 203 -8.61 45.32 30.10
C GLU A 203 -9.36 44.84 28.86
N GLY A 204 -9.30 43.54 28.56
CA GLY A 204 -9.84 42.99 27.32
C GLY A 204 -10.53 41.63 27.47
N GLY A 205 -10.95 41.09 26.33
CA GLY A 205 -11.55 39.77 26.19
C GLY A 205 -12.09 39.55 24.79
N PHE A 206 -11.87 38.36 24.23
CA PHE A 206 -12.46 37.99 22.95
C PHE A 206 -13.91 37.50 23.12
N PRO A 207 -14.87 38.02 22.34
CA PRO A 207 -16.29 37.65 22.47
C PRO A 207 -16.52 36.14 22.39
N GLU A 208 -15.77 35.43 21.55
CA GLU A 208 -15.84 33.98 21.37
C GLU A 208 -15.58 33.17 22.66
N TYR A 209 -14.79 33.72 23.59
CA TYR A 209 -14.38 33.09 24.85
C TYR A 209 -15.01 33.76 26.08
N THR A 210 -15.86 34.77 25.86
CA THR A 210 -16.54 35.52 26.92
C THR A 210 -17.81 34.77 27.35
N PRO A 211 -18.06 34.58 28.67
CA PRO A 211 -19.23 33.85 29.13
C PRO A 211 -20.54 34.59 28.79
N PRO A 212 -21.67 33.88 28.65
CA PRO A 212 -22.98 34.42 28.27
C PRO A 212 -23.41 35.69 29.03
N GLU A 213 -23.18 35.75 30.34
CA GLU A 213 -23.55 36.87 31.22
C GLU A 213 -22.73 38.15 30.96
N LEU A 214 -21.57 38.03 30.29
CA LEU A 214 -20.74 39.16 29.89
C LEU A 214 -20.84 39.46 28.38
N GLN A 215 -21.70 38.77 27.64
CA GLN A 215 -21.94 39.04 26.22
C GLN A 215 -22.79 40.31 26.03
N GLY A 216 -22.35 41.19 25.13
CA GLY A 216 -23.12 42.37 24.70
C GLY A 216 -23.32 43.44 25.79
N ILE A 217 -22.58 43.36 26.89
CA ILE A 217 -22.59 44.39 27.94
C ILE A 217 -21.92 45.67 27.41
N ARG A 218 -22.44 46.83 27.82
CA ARG A 218 -21.91 48.15 27.41
C ARG A 218 -20.77 48.65 28.30
N ILE A 219 -20.60 48.05 29.48
CA ILE A 219 -19.58 48.45 30.44
C ILE A 219 -18.23 47.91 29.97
N PRO A 220 -17.19 48.75 29.84
CA PRO A 220 -15.85 48.31 29.51
C PRO A 220 -15.31 47.28 30.50
N PHE A 221 -14.51 46.32 30.02
CA PHE A 221 -13.99 45.26 30.90
C PHE A 221 -13.07 45.77 32.02
N ASN A 222 -12.38 46.89 31.80
CA ASN A 222 -11.54 47.54 32.81
C ASN A 222 -12.34 48.22 33.94
N GLU A 223 -13.68 48.18 33.90
CA GLU A 223 -14.58 48.68 34.95
C GLU A 223 -15.34 47.55 35.66
N ILE A 224 -15.08 46.29 35.31
CA ILE A 224 -15.79 45.12 35.85
C ILE A 224 -14.87 44.31 36.76
N ASP A 225 -15.30 44.05 37.98
CA ASP A 225 -14.66 43.10 38.88
C ASP A 225 -15.00 41.68 38.45
N ARG A 226 -14.17 41.10 37.58
CA ARG A 226 -14.35 39.72 37.13
C ARG A 226 -14.06 38.76 38.27
N GLN A 227 -14.76 37.63 38.28
CA GLN A 227 -14.52 36.52 39.17
C GLN A 227 -13.91 35.34 38.40
N GLN A 228 -13.33 34.37 39.11
CA GLN A 228 -12.70 33.19 38.49
C GLN A 228 -13.70 32.36 37.68
N GLU A 229 -14.99 32.42 38.03
CA GLU A 229 -16.09 31.76 37.34
C GLU A 229 -16.25 32.23 35.88
N HIS A 230 -15.82 33.46 35.58
CA HIS A 230 -15.83 33.98 34.21
C HIS A 230 -14.76 33.31 33.34
N ASP A 231 -13.65 32.86 33.91
CA ASP A 231 -12.59 32.14 33.18
C ASP A 231 -13.00 30.71 32.84
N TYR A 232 -13.90 30.10 33.62
CA TYR A 232 -14.31 28.70 33.46
C TYR A 232 -14.95 28.44 32.09
N PHE A 233 -15.66 29.43 31.53
CA PHE A 233 -16.24 29.33 30.20
C PHE A 233 -15.15 29.31 29.12
N GLY A 234 -14.23 30.29 29.13
CA GLY A 234 -13.13 30.35 28.17
C GLY A 234 -12.24 29.11 28.24
N LEU A 235 -11.94 28.62 29.44
CA LEU A 235 -11.23 27.36 29.64
C LEU A 235 -11.96 26.18 29.00
N ALA A 236 -13.27 26.05 29.22
CA ALA A 236 -14.06 24.98 28.61
C ALA A 236 -14.08 25.08 27.07
N VAL A 237 -14.14 26.29 26.51
CA VAL A 237 -14.05 26.51 25.04
C VAL A 237 -12.69 26.04 24.51
N VAL A 238 -11.58 26.41 25.16
CA VAL A 238 -10.22 26.00 24.75
C VAL A 238 -10.06 24.48 24.82
N ILE A 239 -10.49 23.85 25.92
CA ILE A 239 -10.48 22.38 26.06
C ILE A 239 -11.33 21.75 24.96
N PHE A 240 -12.52 22.27 24.69
CA PHE A 240 -13.39 21.76 23.64
C PHE A 240 -12.72 21.85 22.26
N GLN A 241 -12.14 23.00 21.92
CA GLN A 241 -11.45 23.18 20.64
C GLN A 241 -10.26 22.23 20.48
N LEU A 242 -9.51 21.92 21.54
CA LEU A 242 -8.45 20.91 21.49
C LEU A 242 -9.02 19.50 21.19
N LEU A 243 -10.06 19.09 21.91
CA LEU A 243 -10.63 17.74 21.80
C LEU A 243 -11.41 17.56 20.48
N PHE A 244 -12.01 18.62 19.95
CA PHE A 244 -12.87 18.61 18.75
C PHE A 244 -12.20 19.29 17.53
N LEU A 245 -10.86 19.31 17.49
CA LEU A 245 -10.04 19.71 16.32
C LEU A 245 -10.36 21.11 15.77
N GLY A 246 -10.40 22.08 16.68
CA GLY A 246 -10.57 23.50 16.40
C GLY A 246 -12.02 23.95 16.25
N ARG A 247 -13.00 23.05 16.42
CA ARG A 247 -14.42 23.43 16.35
C ARG A 247 -14.84 24.16 17.63
N HIS A 248 -15.58 25.24 17.47
CA HIS A 248 -16.16 25.97 18.59
C HIS A 248 -17.43 25.26 19.10
N PRO A 249 -17.69 25.17 20.42
CA PRO A 249 -18.86 24.49 20.98
C PRO A 249 -20.22 25.06 20.51
N TYR A 250 -20.24 26.32 20.09
CA TYR A 250 -21.41 27.02 19.55
C TYR A 250 -21.41 27.14 18.01
N SER A 251 -20.38 26.60 17.33
CA SER A 251 -20.33 26.56 15.88
C SER A 251 -21.08 25.34 15.36
N GLY A 252 -22.29 25.53 14.85
CA GLY A 252 -23.13 24.49 14.29
C GLY A 252 -24.07 25.00 13.21
N ARG A 253 -24.85 24.09 12.61
CA ARG A 253 -25.93 24.47 11.70
C ARG A 253 -27.14 24.92 12.52
N PHE A 254 -27.44 26.21 12.48
CA PHE A 254 -28.65 26.75 13.09
C PHE A 254 -29.90 26.27 12.34
N LEU A 255 -30.95 25.91 13.08
CA LEU A 255 -32.21 25.37 12.53
C LEU A 255 -33.36 26.38 12.56
N GLY A 256 -33.15 27.55 13.16
CA GLY A 256 -34.11 28.66 13.13
C GLY A 256 -33.99 29.53 11.88
N ALA A 257 -34.74 30.62 11.86
CA ALA A 257 -34.70 31.60 10.77
C ALA A 257 -33.58 32.62 10.98
N GLY A 258 -32.93 33.02 9.88
CA GLY A 258 -31.88 34.05 9.88
C GLY A 258 -30.48 33.51 10.15
N GLU A 259 -29.52 34.43 10.22
CA GLU A 259 -28.14 34.11 10.60
C GLU A 259 -28.02 33.99 12.11
N MET A 260 -27.09 33.15 12.57
CA MET A 260 -26.76 32.99 13.98
C MET A 260 -25.28 33.32 14.18
N PRO A 261 -24.94 34.59 14.49
CA PRO A 261 -23.60 34.95 14.93
C PRO A 261 -23.19 34.18 16.17
N LEU A 262 -21.88 33.95 16.33
CA LEU A 262 -21.37 33.08 17.38
C LEU A 262 -21.63 33.66 18.79
N GLU A 263 -21.47 34.96 18.94
CA GLU A 263 -21.71 35.72 20.18
C GLU A 263 -23.17 35.60 20.60
N THR A 264 -24.09 35.73 19.64
CA THR A 264 -25.53 35.53 19.86
C THR A 264 -25.83 34.08 20.26
N ALA A 265 -25.16 33.10 19.64
CA ALA A 265 -25.32 31.69 20.00
C ALA A 265 -24.84 31.41 21.43
N ILE A 266 -23.73 32.00 21.85
CA ILE A 266 -23.21 31.93 23.22
C ILE A 266 -24.20 32.55 24.19
N GLN A 267 -24.63 33.79 23.93
CA GLN A 267 -25.57 34.52 24.78
C GLN A 267 -26.89 33.75 24.97
N GLN A 268 -27.36 33.05 23.94
CA GLN A 268 -28.58 32.25 23.96
C GLN A 268 -28.39 30.79 24.42
N GLY A 269 -27.18 30.39 24.84
CA GLY A 269 -26.93 29.02 25.32
C GLY A 269 -27.09 27.94 24.24
N ARG A 270 -26.86 28.27 22.96
CA ARG A 270 -27.06 27.36 21.81
C ARG A 270 -25.88 26.42 21.58
N PHE A 271 -25.56 25.61 22.59
CA PHE A 271 -24.53 24.59 22.46
C PHE A 271 -24.90 23.59 21.36
N ALA A 272 -24.00 23.40 20.38
CA ALA A 272 -24.29 22.74 19.11
C ALA A 272 -24.16 21.21 19.13
N TYR A 273 -23.70 20.65 20.25
CA TYR A 273 -23.37 19.23 20.38
C TYR A 273 -24.29 18.54 21.39
N GLY A 274 -24.32 17.21 21.33
CA GLY A 274 -25.19 16.35 22.12
C GLY A 274 -26.45 15.91 21.38
N THR A 275 -27.01 14.77 21.77
CA THR A 275 -28.29 14.23 21.26
C THR A 275 -29.47 15.20 21.37
N ASP A 276 -29.42 16.14 22.31
CA ASP A 276 -30.43 17.15 22.58
C ASP A 276 -30.18 18.49 21.85
N ALA A 277 -29.16 18.60 21.00
CA ALA A 277 -28.82 19.84 20.28
C ALA A 277 -29.99 20.42 19.45
N THR A 278 -30.84 19.55 18.89
CA THR A 278 -32.03 19.96 18.14
C THR A 278 -33.01 20.76 18.99
N GLN A 279 -33.10 20.49 20.31
CA GLN A 279 -33.95 21.25 21.23
C GLN A 279 -33.45 22.69 21.41
N ARG A 280 -32.15 22.92 21.20
CA ARG A 280 -31.51 24.24 21.16
C ARG A 280 -31.48 24.85 19.76
N GLN A 281 -32.21 24.26 18.81
CA GLN A 281 -32.25 24.61 17.39
C GLN A 281 -30.87 24.56 16.71
N MET A 282 -30.03 23.61 17.11
CA MET A 282 -28.69 23.43 16.55
C MET A 282 -28.48 22.01 16.05
N HIS A 283 -27.64 21.86 15.04
CA HIS A 283 -26.99 20.61 14.70
C HIS A 283 -25.47 20.76 14.68
N PRO A 284 -24.72 19.72 15.10
CA PRO A 284 -23.27 19.76 15.00
C PRO A 284 -22.84 19.81 13.53
N PRO A 285 -21.70 20.45 13.21
CA PRO A 285 -21.19 20.48 11.84
C PRO A 285 -20.92 19.05 11.32
N PRO A 286 -21.10 18.80 10.01
CA PRO A 286 -20.81 17.49 9.44
C PRO A 286 -19.33 17.13 9.58
N GLY A 287 -19.03 15.84 9.79
CA GLY A 287 -17.66 15.35 9.91
C GLY A 287 -16.95 15.80 11.18
N THR A 288 -17.70 16.00 12.27
CA THR A 288 -17.14 16.29 13.60
C THR A 288 -17.27 15.08 14.51
N LEU A 289 -16.40 15.00 15.52
CA LEU A 289 -16.53 14.00 16.58
C LEU A 289 -17.85 14.27 17.33
N PRO A 290 -18.72 13.28 17.54
CA PRO A 290 -19.90 13.45 18.37
C PRO A 290 -19.51 13.57 19.85
N LEU A 291 -20.34 14.24 20.66
CA LEU A 291 -20.07 14.41 22.09
C LEU A 291 -20.09 13.07 22.83
N GLU A 292 -20.84 12.11 22.31
CA GLU A 292 -21.01 10.77 22.85
C GLU A 292 -19.77 9.88 22.59
N ALA A 293 -18.81 10.33 21.78
CA ALA A 293 -17.56 9.62 21.52
C ALA A 293 -16.45 9.91 22.55
N ILE A 294 -16.70 10.76 23.54
CA ILE A 294 -15.83 10.98 24.70
C ILE A 294 -16.48 10.43 25.98
N PRO A 295 -15.71 10.16 27.06
CA PRO A 295 -16.27 9.67 28.31
C PRO A 295 -17.36 10.58 28.87
N GLU A 296 -18.41 10.00 29.45
CA GLU A 296 -19.53 10.73 30.04
C GLU A 296 -19.08 11.73 31.12
N THR A 297 -18.03 11.39 31.87
CA THR A 297 -17.44 12.29 32.87
C THR A 297 -16.94 13.61 32.29
N ILE A 298 -16.45 13.60 31.04
CA ILE A 298 -16.00 14.82 30.34
C ILE A 298 -17.16 15.47 29.59
N ALA A 299 -18.03 14.67 28.96
CA ALA A 299 -19.22 15.17 28.29
C ALA A 299 -20.14 15.96 29.25
N ALA A 300 -20.33 15.46 30.47
CA ALA A 300 -21.10 16.14 31.52
C ALA A 300 -20.46 17.47 31.93
N LEU A 301 -19.12 17.56 32.00
CA LEU A 301 -18.44 18.82 32.29
C LEU A 301 -18.64 19.85 31.17
N PHE A 302 -18.59 19.44 29.89
CA PHE A 302 -18.91 20.34 28.78
C PHE A 302 -20.36 20.81 28.84
N ARG A 303 -21.30 19.91 29.10
CA ARG A 303 -22.72 20.28 29.26
C ARG A 303 -22.88 21.29 30.40
N ARG A 304 -22.26 21.05 31.55
CA ARG A 304 -22.31 21.96 32.69
C ARG A 304 -21.66 23.32 32.38
N ALA A 305 -20.54 23.34 31.67
CA ALA A 305 -19.86 24.58 31.28
C ALA A 305 -20.68 25.46 30.32
N PHE A 306 -21.41 24.85 29.37
CA PHE A 306 -22.08 25.56 28.29
C PHE A 306 -23.59 25.75 28.48
N LEU A 307 -24.21 24.99 29.39
CA LEU A 307 -25.67 25.02 29.62
C LEU A 307 -26.07 25.41 31.05
N ALA A 308 -25.14 25.38 32.02
CA ALA A 308 -25.42 25.73 33.41
C ALA A 308 -24.71 27.02 33.82
N THR A 309 -25.17 27.61 34.93
CA THR A 309 -24.52 28.77 35.57
C THR A 309 -23.38 28.36 36.49
N ASP A 310 -23.50 27.21 37.16
CA ASP A 310 -22.44 26.60 37.99
C ASP A 310 -21.42 25.85 37.11
N ARG A 311 -20.55 26.60 36.45
CA ARG A 311 -19.55 26.06 35.50
C ARG A 311 -18.45 25.29 36.21
N PRO A 312 -17.90 24.23 35.59
CA PRO A 312 -16.83 23.43 36.19
C PRO A 312 -15.56 24.25 36.39
N LYS A 313 -15.00 24.15 37.60
CA LYS A 313 -13.71 24.75 37.94
C LYS A 313 -12.59 24.09 37.15
N ALA A 314 -11.48 24.80 36.99
CA ALA A 314 -10.29 24.27 36.31
C ALA A 314 -9.81 22.94 36.92
N SER A 315 -9.84 22.80 38.25
CA SER A 315 -9.44 21.58 38.96
C SER A 315 -10.29 20.35 38.62
N GLU A 316 -11.57 20.54 38.27
CA GLU A 316 -12.50 19.44 37.98
C GLU A 316 -12.22 18.77 36.64
N TRP A 317 -11.58 19.46 35.70
CA TRP A 317 -11.18 18.90 34.40
C TRP A 317 -9.97 17.96 34.49
N ILE A 318 -9.11 18.17 35.49
CA ILE A 318 -7.78 17.54 35.56
C ILE A 318 -7.88 16.02 35.64
N ALA A 319 -8.66 15.49 36.58
CA ALA A 319 -8.77 14.04 36.79
C ALA A 319 -9.45 13.34 35.59
N PRO A 320 -10.63 13.78 35.10
CA PRO A 320 -11.27 13.18 33.93
C PRO A 320 -10.41 13.20 32.67
N LEU A 321 -9.71 14.31 32.36
CA LEU A 321 -8.82 14.38 31.19
C LEU A 321 -7.59 13.47 31.35
N SER A 322 -7.05 13.36 32.57
CA SER A 322 -5.94 12.44 32.86
C SER A 322 -6.37 10.98 32.69
N THR A 323 -7.56 10.62 33.19
CA THR A 323 -8.15 9.29 33.00
C THR A 323 -8.39 9.00 31.52
N LEU A 324 -8.96 9.95 30.76
CA LEU A 324 -9.16 9.78 29.32
C LEU A 324 -7.84 9.47 28.62
N THR A 325 -6.75 10.16 28.97
CA THR A 325 -5.42 9.91 28.38
C THR A 325 -4.96 8.46 28.59
N GLN A 326 -5.33 7.83 29.70
CA GLN A 326 -4.99 6.45 30.04
C GLN A 326 -5.93 5.42 29.41
N SER A 327 -7.18 5.79 29.11
CA SER A 327 -8.21 4.94 28.49
C SER A 327 -8.30 5.12 26.96
N LEU A 328 -7.20 5.51 26.31
CA LEU A 328 -7.13 5.61 24.85
C LEU A 328 -6.56 4.32 24.27
N GLN A 329 -7.22 3.79 23.24
CA GLN A 329 -6.66 2.73 22.42
C GLN A 329 -6.16 3.28 21.08
N ARG A 330 -5.10 2.67 20.56
CA ARG A 330 -4.55 2.96 19.23
C ARG A 330 -5.38 2.26 18.16
N CYS A 331 -5.70 2.96 17.07
CA CYS A 331 -6.38 2.36 15.92
C CYS A 331 -5.51 1.32 15.21
N LEU A 332 -6.12 0.20 14.83
CA LEU A 332 -5.47 -0.87 14.07
C LEU A 332 -5.21 -0.48 12.60
N LEU A 333 -6.00 0.43 12.04
CA LEU A 333 -5.88 0.88 10.65
C LEU A 333 -4.94 2.07 10.48
N HIS A 334 -4.73 2.86 11.54
CA HIS A 334 -3.98 4.10 11.48
C HIS A 334 -3.20 4.37 12.79
N SER A 335 -1.86 4.23 12.77
CA SER A 335 -1.03 4.27 14.00
C SER A 335 -1.02 5.63 14.72
N GLY A 336 -1.45 6.68 14.03
CA GLY A 336 -1.65 8.03 14.58
C GLY A 336 -2.98 8.28 15.28
N HIS A 337 -3.96 7.40 15.09
CA HIS A 337 -5.29 7.57 15.66
C HIS A 337 -5.31 6.94 17.05
N TYR A 338 -5.70 7.74 18.02
CA TYR A 338 -5.99 7.32 19.38
C TYR A 338 -7.42 7.74 19.68
N PHE A 339 -8.22 6.83 20.21
CA PHE A 339 -9.62 7.09 20.49
C PHE A 339 -10.04 6.36 21.76
N TYR A 340 -11.19 6.74 22.30
CA TYR A 340 -11.68 6.21 23.56
C TYR A 340 -11.97 4.70 23.45
N GLU A 341 -11.44 3.92 24.40
CA GLU A 341 -11.39 2.46 24.31
C GLU A 341 -12.76 1.77 24.27
N THR A 342 -13.82 2.40 24.79
CA THR A 342 -15.17 1.82 24.80
C THR A 342 -15.88 1.93 23.45
N LEU A 343 -15.33 2.68 22.50
CA LEU A 343 -15.92 2.80 21.16
C LEU A 343 -15.60 1.54 20.34
N PRO A 344 -16.57 0.98 19.60
CA PRO A 344 -16.37 -0.23 18.81
C PRO A 344 -15.48 -0.02 17.58
N GLU A 345 -15.44 1.21 17.05
CA GLU A 345 -14.71 1.57 15.83
C GLU A 345 -14.00 2.91 15.99
N CYS A 346 -12.95 3.13 15.19
CA CYS A 346 -12.19 4.38 15.20
C CYS A 346 -13.01 5.53 14.57
N PRO A 347 -13.41 6.57 15.35
CA PRO A 347 -14.18 7.68 14.81
C PRO A 347 -13.35 8.52 13.82
N TRP A 348 -12.03 8.60 14.01
CA TRP A 348 -11.14 9.36 13.16
C TRP A 348 -11.05 8.78 11.75
N CYS A 349 -10.94 7.45 11.60
CA CYS A 349 -10.97 6.79 10.30
C CYS A 349 -12.27 7.12 9.54
N HIS A 350 -13.41 7.10 10.23
CA HIS A 350 -14.70 7.42 9.61
C HIS A 350 -14.75 8.89 9.13
N ILE A 351 -14.31 9.82 9.98
CA ILE A 351 -14.31 11.25 9.66
C ILE A 351 -13.35 11.53 8.50
N GLU A 352 -12.11 11.04 8.54
CA GLU A 352 -11.12 11.24 7.49
C GLU A 352 -11.60 10.67 6.14
N THR A 353 -12.18 9.46 6.16
CA THR A 353 -12.71 8.81 4.94
C THR A 353 -13.82 9.64 4.30
N ARG A 354 -14.77 10.12 5.11
CA ARG A 354 -15.94 10.87 4.63
C ARG A 354 -15.57 12.28 4.18
N ALA A 355 -14.71 12.96 4.94
CA ALA A 355 -14.31 14.33 4.65
C ALA A 355 -13.14 14.43 3.66
N ARG A 356 -12.47 13.32 3.35
CA ARG A 356 -11.27 13.25 2.49
C ARG A 356 -10.16 14.21 2.94
N ILE A 357 -10.02 14.37 4.25
CA ILE A 357 -8.98 15.18 4.89
C ILE A 357 -8.20 14.30 5.86
N ARG A 358 -6.90 14.60 6.03
CA ARG A 358 -6.07 13.97 7.07
C ARG A 358 -6.16 14.82 8.34
N LEU A 359 -6.50 14.20 9.46
CA LEU A 359 -6.59 14.83 10.77
C LEU A 359 -5.32 14.58 11.59
N PHE A 360 -4.74 13.40 11.52
CA PHE A 360 -3.53 13.03 12.25
C PHE A 360 -2.50 12.36 11.35
N ASN A 361 -1.22 12.50 11.66
CA ASN A 361 -0.15 11.73 11.03
C ASN A 361 0.00 10.37 11.72
N PHE A 362 0.57 9.41 11.03
CA PHE A 362 0.93 8.12 11.60
C PHE A 362 2.11 8.28 12.55
N ASN A 363 2.01 7.74 13.76
CA ASN A 363 3.09 7.81 14.73
C ASN A 363 4.20 6.82 14.35
N LEU A 364 5.35 7.37 13.96
CA LEU A 364 6.58 6.64 13.57
C LEU A 364 7.43 6.23 14.78
N VAL A 365 6.90 6.24 16.00
CA VAL A 365 7.68 6.00 17.23
C VAL A 365 8.26 4.58 17.30
N GLU A 366 7.63 3.59 16.65
CA GLU A 366 8.19 2.23 16.48
C GLU A 366 9.11 2.10 15.26
N ALA A 367 9.18 3.11 14.38
CA ALA A 367 10.17 3.18 13.31
C ALA A 367 11.52 3.74 13.80
N ARG A 368 11.66 4.13 15.08
CA ARG A 368 12.91 4.66 15.66
C ARG A 368 13.98 3.59 15.94
N GLN A 369 13.71 2.31 15.68
CA GLN A 369 14.75 1.28 15.57
C GLN A 369 15.46 1.27 14.20
N TYR A 370 14.99 2.08 13.25
CA TYR A 370 15.68 2.34 11.99
C TYR A 370 15.96 3.84 11.89
N PRO A 371 17.16 4.26 11.46
CA PRO A 371 17.45 5.67 11.24
C PRO A 371 16.44 6.26 10.25
N SER A 372 15.95 7.44 10.60
CA SER A 372 14.98 8.27 9.89
C SER A 372 15.42 8.65 8.48
N ALA A 373 15.22 7.74 7.53
CA ALA A 373 15.11 8.04 6.12
C ALA A 373 14.08 7.08 5.55
N PHE A 374 13.10 7.59 4.79
CA PHE A 374 12.36 6.74 3.87
C PHE A 374 13.38 6.18 2.87
N ARG A 375 13.80 4.93 3.10
CA ARG A 375 14.81 4.24 2.30
C ARG A 375 14.09 3.38 1.27
N LEU A 376 13.81 3.99 0.12
CA LEU A 376 13.16 3.32 -1.02
C LEU A 376 13.91 2.02 -1.39
N ASP A 377 15.23 2.00 -1.24
CA ASP A 377 16.11 0.85 -1.48
C ASP A 377 15.91 -0.30 -0.46
N GLU A 378 15.51 0.00 0.76
CA GLU A 378 15.19 -1.00 1.80
C GLU A 378 13.78 -1.54 1.60
N ILE A 379 12.84 -0.67 1.26
CA ILE A 379 11.45 -1.06 0.94
C ILE A 379 11.42 -1.99 -0.29
N TRP A 380 12.15 -1.66 -1.36
CA TRP A 380 12.26 -2.52 -2.54
C TRP A 380 12.87 -3.90 -2.22
N ARG A 381 13.75 -3.99 -1.22
CA ARG A 381 14.31 -5.28 -0.77
C ARG A 381 13.31 -6.11 0.05
N GLU A 382 12.32 -5.49 0.66
CA GLU A 382 11.31 -6.16 1.46
C GLU A 382 10.11 -6.63 0.64
N ILE A 383 9.72 -5.93 -0.44
CA ILE A 383 8.55 -6.27 -1.27
C ILE A 383 8.60 -7.71 -1.84
N PRO A 384 9.72 -8.22 -2.40
CA PRO A 384 9.80 -9.61 -2.86
C PRO A 384 9.58 -10.61 -1.73
N LYS A 385 10.00 -10.28 -0.50
CA LYS A 385 9.80 -11.14 0.69
C LYS A 385 8.35 -11.17 1.14
N LEU A 386 7.52 -10.23 0.69
CA LEU A 386 6.09 -10.20 1.03
C LEU A 386 5.28 -11.13 0.14
N GLN A 387 5.78 -11.60 -1.01
CA GLN A 387 5.05 -12.55 -1.86
C GLN A 387 4.58 -13.79 -1.07
N LEU A 388 3.33 -14.20 -1.31
CA LEU A 388 2.76 -15.41 -0.72
C LEU A 388 3.46 -16.63 -1.32
N SER A 389 3.82 -17.59 -0.48
CA SER A 389 4.32 -18.89 -0.94
C SER A 389 3.16 -19.74 -1.44
N ASP A 390 3.27 -20.34 -2.63
CA ASP A 390 2.24 -21.21 -3.18
C ASP A 390 2.13 -22.54 -2.38
N PRO A 391 1.01 -22.79 -1.69
CA PRO A 391 0.80 -24.03 -0.94
C PRO A 391 0.52 -25.25 -1.83
N GLN A 392 0.25 -25.09 -3.13
CA GLN A 392 -0.13 -26.21 -3.99
C GLN A 392 1.03 -27.17 -4.34
N GLY A 393 2.28 -26.72 -4.23
CA GLY A 393 3.48 -27.48 -4.60
C GLY A 393 3.91 -28.60 -3.64
N GLN A 394 3.32 -28.72 -2.45
CA GLN A 394 3.66 -29.81 -1.51
C GLN A 394 2.87 -31.09 -1.80
N HIS A 395 3.28 -31.82 -2.84
CA HIS A 395 2.85 -33.20 -3.05
C HIS A 395 3.62 -34.13 -2.10
N VAL A 396 2.97 -34.60 -1.04
CA VAL A 396 3.51 -35.68 -0.20
C VAL A 396 3.19 -37.02 -0.85
N SER A 397 4.20 -37.65 -1.45
CA SER A 397 4.13 -38.99 -2.02
C SER A 397 4.06 -40.05 -0.91
N VAL A 398 2.87 -40.32 -0.38
CA VAL A 398 2.66 -41.45 0.54
C VAL A 398 2.20 -42.68 -0.24
N LEU A 399 2.84 -43.82 0.00
CA LEU A 399 2.45 -45.11 -0.56
C LEU A 399 1.03 -45.48 -0.07
N PRO A 400 0.03 -45.64 -0.96
CA PRO A 400 -1.34 -45.93 -0.56
C PRO A 400 -1.47 -47.35 0.04
N GLN A 401 -2.18 -47.47 1.16
CA GLN A 401 -2.38 -48.73 1.89
C GLN A 401 -3.65 -49.46 1.44
N LEU A 402 -3.58 -50.80 1.40
CA LEU A 402 -4.73 -51.67 1.11
C LEU A 402 -5.59 -51.89 2.36
N TRP A 403 -6.92 -51.83 2.20
CA TRP A 403 -7.86 -52.02 3.30
C TRP A 403 -7.99 -53.51 3.69
N PRO A 404 -8.14 -53.84 4.98
CA PRO A 404 -8.26 -55.23 5.45
C PRO A 404 -9.36 -56.04 4.76
N GLU A 405 -10.50 -55.39 4.46
CA GLU A 405 -11.64 -55.98 3.75
C GLU A 405 -11.28 -56.38 2.30
N VAL A 406 -10.47 -55.57 1.62
CA VAL A 406 -9.98 -55.82 0.25
C VAL A 406 -8.91 -56.92 0.25
N ILE A 407 -8.05 -56.94 1.27
CA ILE A 407 -7.04 -58.01 1.45
C ILE A 407 -7.73 -59.37 1.70
N ALA A 408 -8.74 -59.41 2.57
CA ALA A 408 -9.51 -60.62 2.85
C ALA A 408 -10.23 -61.13 1.60
N PHE A 409 -10.88 -60.22 0.85
CA PHE A 409 -11.56 -60.54 -0.40
C PHE A 409 -10.59 -61.09 -1.46
N THR A 410 -9.45 -60.44 -1.68
CA THR A 410 -8.45 -60.87 -2.66
C THR A 410 -7.83 -62.23 -2.31
N LYS A 411 -7.61 -62.54 -1.03
CA LYS A 411 -7.12 -63.84 -0.57
C LYS A 411 -8.12 -64.96 -0.85
N GLN A 412 -9.40 -64.75 -0.52
CA GLN A 412 -10.47 -65.72 -0.77
C GLN A 412 -10.67 -65.95 -2.28
N ARG A 413 -10.61 -64.88 -3.07
CA ARG A 413 -10.77 -64.92 -4.51
C ARG A 413 -9.62 -65.63 -5.22
N ARG A 414 -8.37 -65.41 -4.76
CA ARG A 414 -7.18 -66.07 -5.31
C ARG A 414 -7.31 -67.60 -5.25
N ILE A 415 -7.85 -68.15 -4.16
CA ILE A 415 -8.06 -69.61 -4.01
C ILE A 415 -9.07 -70.11 -5.04
N ARG A 416 -10.24 -69.47 -5.15
CA ARG A 416 -11.28 -69.84 -6.12
C ARG A 416 -10.80 -69.70 -7.57
N TYR A 417 -10.00 -68.68 -7.84
CA TYR A 417 -9.42 -68.42 -9.16
C TYR A 417 -8.42 -69.50 -9.58
N TRP A 418 -7.57 -69.98 -8.66
CA TRP A 418 -6.67 -71.11 -8.94
C TRP A 418 -7.44 -72.41 -9.23
N ILE A 419 -8.51 -72.68 -8.48
CA ILE A 419 -9.38 -73.83 -8.75
C ILE A 419 -10.00 -73.70 -10.15
N ALA A 420 -10.52 -72.52 -10.50
CA ALA A 420 -11.09 -72.25 -11.82
C ALA A 420 -10.08 -72.41 -12.97
N MET A 421 -8.82 -71.99 -12.78
CA MET A 421 -7.71 -72.18 -13.74
C MET A 421 -7.41 -73.68 -13.98
N ILE A 422 -7.36 -74.49 -12.92
CA ILE A 422 -7.14 -75.94 -13.03
C ILE A 422 -8.30 -76.59 -13.79
N TYR A 423 -9.55 -76.24 -13.46
CA TYR A 423 -10.73 -76.72 -14.17
C TYR A 423 -10.75 -76.30 -15.64
N ALA A 424 -10.33 -75.08 -15.95
CA ALA A 424 -10.24 -74.57 -17.32
C ALA A 424 -9.18 -75.30 -18.15
N GLY A 425 -8.01 -75.61 -17.55
CA GLY A 425 -6.98 -76.43 -18.19
C GLY A 425 -7.47 -77.85 -18.49
N LEU A 426 -8.09 -78.52 -17.50
CA LEU A 426 -8.67 -79.85 -17.67
C LEU A 426 -9.79 -79.87 -18.73
N GLY A 427 -10.67 -78.87 -18.69
CA GLY A 427 -11.75 -78.73 -19.66
C GLY A 427 -11.23 -78.48 -21.08
N GLY A 428 -10.19 -77.67 -21.25
CA GLY A 428 -9.53 -77.45 -22.55
C GLY A 428 -8.94 -78.73 -23.13
N ILE A 429 -8.32 -79.58 -22.30
CA ILE A 429 -7.79 -80.89 -22.70
C ILE A 429 -8.95 -81.82 -23.12
N ILE A 430 -10.00 -81.93 -22.31
CA ILE A 430 -11.17 -82.78 -22.60
C ILE A 430 -11.85 -82.35 -23.91
N ALA A 431 -12.02 -81.04 -24.12
CA ALA A 431 -12.60 -80.50 -25.33
C ALA A 431 -11.76 -80.78 -26.59
N ALA A 432 -10.43 -80.82 -26.46
CA ALA A 432 -9.53 -81.22 -27.55
C ALA A 432 -9.61 -82.73 -27.84
N MET A 433 -9.69 -83.57 -26.79
CA MET A 433 -9.70 -85.03 -26.94
C MET A 433 -11.03 -85.60 -27.49
N MET A 434 -12.18 -84.94 -27.27
CA MET A 434 -13.51 -85.47 -27.65
C MET A 434 -13.92 -85.26 -29.12
N GLY A 435 -13.03 -84.77 -29.99
CA GLY A 435 -13.16 -84.96 -31.44
C GLY A 435 -13.59 -83.73 -32.26
N GLY A 436 -12.61 -83.10 -32.91
CA GLY A 436 -12.80 -82.17 -34.04
C GLY A 436 -13.34 -80.78 -33.69
N PHE A 437 -13.05 -79.81 -34.56
CA PHE A 437 -13.33 -78.37 -34.36
C PHE A 437 -14.80 -78.07 -34.00
N TYR A 438 -15.74 -78.91 -34.47
CA TYR A 438 -17.18 -78.75 -34.25
C TYR A 438 -17.66 -79.15 -32.84
N ALA A 439 -17.07 -80.18 -32.20
CA ALA A 439 -17.42 -80.53 -30.82
C ALA A 439 -16.84 -79.53 -29.82
N ALA A 440 -15.61 -79.05 -30.09
CA ALA A 440 -14.97 -77.99 -29.30
C ALA A 440 -15.78 -76.68 -29.29
N PHE A 441 -16.43 -76.34 -30.42
CA PHE A 441 -17.28 -75.16 -30.53
C PHE A 441 -18.44 -75.14 -29.51
N TRP A 442 -18.99 -76.30 -29.15
CA TRP A 442 -20.09 -76.41 -28.17
C TRP A 442 -19.60 -76.67 -26.73
N LEU A 443 -18.48 -77.35 -26.55
CA LEU A 443 -17.94 -77.69 -25.22
C LEU A 443 -17.22 -76.52 -24.55
N LEU A 444 -16.45 -75.73 -25.30
CA LEU A 444 -15.67 -74.61 -24.74
C LEU A 444 -16.57 -73.53 -24.09
N PRO A 445 -17.73 -73.12 -24.67
CA PRO A 445 -18.66 -72.20 -24.01
C PRO A 445 -19.25 -72.78 -22.70
N LEU A 446 -19.60 -74.07 -22.69
CA LEU A 446 -20.16 -74.75 -21.51
C LEU A 446 -19.14 -74.84 -20.36
N ILE A 447 -17.88 -75.12 -20.70
CA ILE A 447 -16.76 -75.13 -19.74
C ILE A 447 -16.51 -73.70 -19.24
N LEU A 448 -16.55 -72.69 -20.11
CA LEU A 448 -16.41 -71.29 -19.69
C LEU A 448 -17.50 -70.87 -18.68
N LEU A 449 -18.73 -71.34 -18.89
CA LEU A 449 -19.87 -71.06 -18.00
C LEU A 449 -19.73 -71.72 -16.62
N THR A 450 -19.27 -72.97 -16.57
CA THR A 450 -19.03 -73.69 -15.30
C THR A 450 -17.81 -73.14 -14.55
N VAL A 451 -16.74 -72.79 -15.26
CA VAL A 451 -15.56 -72.12 -14.71
C VAL A 451 -15.91 -70.73 -14.17
N ARG A 452 -16.81 -69.99 -14.84
CA ARG A 452 -17.35 -68.70 -14.35
C ARG A 452 -18.15 -68.86 -13.06
N TRP A 453 -18.89 -69.96 -12.91
CA TRP A 453 -19.63 -70.28 -11.68
C TRP A 453 -18.67 -70.59 -10.51
N ILE A 454 -17.64 -71.42 -10.74
CA ILE A 454 -16.62 -71.77 -9.72
C ILE A 454 -15.77 -70.55 -9.32
N ALA A 455 -15.47 -69.65 -10.26
CA ALA A 455 -14.75 -68.39 -10.01
C ALA A 455 -15.56 -67.36 -9.18
N GLY A 456 -16.82 -67.66 -8.83
CA GLY A 456 -17.60 -66.93 -7.84
C GLY A 456 -18.48 -65.78 -8.37
N ALA A 457 -19.00 -65.87 -9.59
CA ALA A 457 -20.08 -64.99 -10.03
C ALA A 457 -21.36 -65.33 -9.22
N ASN A 458 -21.86 -64.37 -8.45
CA ASN A 458 -22.94 -64.61 -7.50
C ASN A 458 -24.28 -64.87 -8.23
N LYS A 459 -25.04 -65.85 -7.73
CA LYS A 459 -26.35 -66.27 -8.24
C LYS A 459 -27.41 -65.27 -7.77
N GLN A 460 -27.58 -64.14 -8.45
CA GLN A 460 -28.69 -63.22 -8.19
C GLN A 460 -29.35 -62.70 -9.47
N ARG A 461 -30.26 -63.56 -9.95
CA ARG A 461 -31.64 -63.28 -10.37
C ARG A 461 -31.98 -63.08 -11.87
N ASP A 462 -32.97 -63.89 -12.23
CA ASP A 462 -34.01 -63.88 -13.28
C ASP A 462 -33.66 -63.65 -14.75
N ASN A 463 -33.82 -64.75 -15.49
CA ASN A 463 -34.45 -64.87 -16.81
C ASN A 463 -34.24 -63.71 -17.78
N ASP A 464 -33.13 -63.70 -18.54
CA ASP A 464 -33.16 -63.15 -19.90
C ASP A 464 -31.98 -63.57 -20.80
N SER A 465 -32.37 -64.17 -21.93
CA SER A 465 -31.77 -64.13 -23.28
C SER A 465 -30.25 -64.22 -23.47
N MET A 466 -29.81 -65.15 -24.34
CA MET A 466 -28.43 -65.44 -24.79
C MET A 466 -27.56 -64.24 -25.25
N GLN A 467 -28.13 -63.04 -25.42
CA GLN A 467 -27.37 -61.83 -25.75
C GLN A 467 -26.60 -61.23 -24.55
N THR A 468 -26.98 -61.52 -23.31
CA THR A 468 -26.28 -61.05 -22.10
C THR A 468 -24.96 -61.78 -21.82
N LEU A 469 -24.69 -62.88 -22.52
CA LEU A 469 -23.47 -63.68 -22.35
C LEU A 469 -22.19 -62.94 -22.80
N PHE A 470 -22.29 -62.05 -23.80
CA PHE A 470 -21.15 -61.26 -24.27
C PHE A 470 -21.00 -59.91 -23.55
N THR A 471 -22.08 -59.35 -22.98
CA THR A 471 -22.05 -58.08 -22.24
C THR A 471 -21.66 -58.23 -20.78
N ALA A 472 -21.81 -59.41 -20.17
CA ALA A 472 -21.48 -59.67 -18.77
C ALA A 472 -19.97 -59.93 -18.49
N LEU A 473 -19.07 -59.40 -19.33
CA LEU A 473 -17.62 -59.35 -19.10
C LEU A 473 -17.22 -58.25 -18.10
N PHE A 474 -18.16 -57.39 -17.66
CA PHE A 474 -17.89 -56.18 -16.85
C PHE A 474 -18.76 -55.99 -15.59
N ASP A 475 -19.32 -57.02 -14.97
CA ASP A 475 -20.12 -56.88 -13.73
C ASP A 475 -19.27 -56.75 -12.44
N LEU A 476 -18.43 -55.71 -12.37
CA LEU A 476 -17.84 -55.18 -11.14
C LEU A 476 -18.71 -54.18 -10.33
N PRO A 477 -19.73 -53.47 -10.86
CA PRO A 477 -20.39 -52.39 -10.11
C PRO A 477 -21.27 -52.81 -8.91
N ASN A 478 -21.65 -54.09 -8.78
CA ASN A 478 -22.69 -54.50 -7.83
C ASN A 478 -22.21 -55.23 -6.56
N HIS A 479 -20.90 -55.34 -6.31
CA HIS A 479 -20.39 -55.92 -5.06
C HIS A 479 -20.45 -54.92 -3.89
N PRO A 480 -20.89 -55.30 -2.67
CA PRO A 480 -21.05 -54.39 -1.54
C PRO A 480 -19.75 -53.66 -1.16
N ILE A 481 -18.60 -54.35 -1.23
CA ILE A 481 -17.28 -53.75 -0.96
C ILE A 481 -16.90 -52.69 -2.02
N THR A 482 -17.21 -52.92 -3.30
CA THR A 482 -16.94 -51.93 -4.36
C THR A 482 -17.80 -50.68 -4.18
N LYS A 483 -19.08 -50.84 -3.82
CA LYS A 483 -19.97 -49.71 -3.49
C LYS A 483 -19.46 -48.92 -2.29
N GLN A 484 -18.92 -49.61 -1.28
CA GLN A 484 -18.31 -48.97 -0.10
C GLN A 484 -17.02 -48.20 -0.45
N ILE A 485 -16.17 -48.74 -1.32
CA ILE A 485 -14.96 -48.04 -1.83
C ILE A 485 -15.36 -46.78 -2.60
N LEU A 486 -16.31 -46.87 -3.53
CA LEU A 486 -16.77 -45.73 -4.33
C LEU A 486 -17.38 -44.63 -3.47
N LYS A 487 -18.19 -44.99 -2.46
CA LYS A 487 -18.76 -44.02 -1.51
C LYS A 487 -17.69 -43.32 -0.67
N ARG A 488 -16.67 -44.05 -0.20
CA ARG A 488 -15.55 -43.46 0.55
C ARG A 488 -14.68 -42.55 -0.32
N ARG A 489 -14.46 -42.94 -1.58
CA ARG A 489 -13.78 -42.11 -2.59
C ARG A 489 -14.52 -40.79 -2.82
N GLU A 490 -15.83 -40.85 -3.05
CA GLU A 490 -16.67 -39.67 -3.27
C GLU A 490 -16.64 -38.70 -2.07
N ILE A 491 -16.73 -39.22 -0.84
CA ILE A 491 -16.61 -38.40 0.38
C ILE A 491 -15.24 -37.74 0.46
N ALA A 492 -14.17 -38.47 0.17
CA ALA A 492 -12.80 -37.93 0.21
C ALA A 492 -12.58 -36.87 -0.88
N GLU A 493 -13.08 -37.10 -2.11
CA GLU A 493 -13.01 -36.13 -3.21
C GLU A 493 -13.80 -34.85 -2.91
N ASN A 494 -14.99 -34.97 -2.32
CA ASN A 494 -15.77 -33.81 -1.87
C ASN A 494 -15.03 -33.01 -0.79
N HIS A 495 -14.38 -33.70 0.15
CA HIS A 495 -13.60 -33.05 1.21
C HIS A 495 -12.34 -32.35 0.65
N VAL A 496 -11.67 -32.96 -0.34
CA VAL A 496 -10.55 -32.32 -1.05
C VAL A 496 -11.02 -31.04 -1.76
N ARG A 497 -12.15 -31.11 -2.49
CA ARG A 497 -12.72 -29.93 -3.18
C ARG A 497 -13.07 -28.80 -2.22
N GLU A 498 -13.72 -29.11 -1.10
CA GLU A 498 -14.08 -28.13 -0.08
C GLU A 498 -12.84 -27.45 0.53
N LEU A 499 -11.82 -28.22 0.89
CA LEU A 499 -10.57 -27.70 1.47
C LEU A 499 -9.78 -26.88 0.44
N GLN A 500 -9.76 -27.28 -0.83
CA GLN A 500 -9.15 -26.51 -1.92
C GLN A 500 -9.86 -25.16 -2.12
N GLN A 501 -11.20 -25.14 -2.07
CA GLN A 501 -11.96 -23.89 -2.15
C GLN A 501 -11.66 -22.95 -0.98
N LYS A 502 -11.53 -23.48 0.25
CA LYS A 502 -11.16 -22.70 1.44
C LYS A 502 -9.72 -22.18 1.43
N LEU A 503 -8.86 -22.77 0.61
CA LEU A 503 -7.45 -22.38 0.40
C LEU A 503 -7.32 -21.33 -0.72
N GLY A 504 -8.09 -21.48 -1.81
CA GLY A 504 -7.98 -20.62 -3.00
C GLY A 504 -8.89 -19.39 -3.03
N GLY A 505 -10.07 -19.41 -2.39
CA GLY A 505 -11.13 -18.41 -2.59
C GLY A 505 -11.52 -17.65 -1.34
N THR A 506 -10.61 -16.88 -0.76
CA THR A 506 -10.90 -16.04 0.41
C THR A 506 -10.83 -14.55 0.06
N LYS A 507 -11.71 -13.74 0.67
CA LYS A 507 -11.70 -12.27 0.51
C LYS A 507 -10.34 -11.67 0.92
N GLU A 508 -9.64 -12.37 1.81
CA GLU A 508 -8.33 -12.03 2.32
C GLU A 508 -7.22 -12.19 1.27
N ASN A 509 -7.26 -13.22 0.42
CA ASN A 509 -6.34 -13.36 -0.73
C ASN A 509 -6.56 -12.24 -1.75
N GLU A 510 -7.82 -11.95 -2.10
CA GLU A 510 -8.17 -10.84 -3.00
C GLU A 510 -7.72 -9.49 -2.41
N ALA A 511 -7.95 -9.26 -1.12
CA ALA A 511 -7.50 -8.06 -0.42
C ALA A 511 -5.97 -7.95 -0.37
N TYR A 512 -5.26 -9.08 -0.21
CA TYR A 512 -3.80 -9.13 -0.26
C TYR A 512 -3.30 -8.74 -1.65
N HIS A 513 -3.79 -9.38 -2.72
CA HIS A 513 -3.37 -9.08 -4.09
C HIS A 513 -3.71 -7.66 -4.51
N GLY A 514 -4.93 -7.20 -4.19
CA GLY A 514 -5.34 -5.82 -4.45
C GLY A 514 -4.45 -4.80 -3.73
N LYS A 515 -4.08 -5.07 -2.47
CA LYS A 515 -3.21 -4.17 -1.72
C LYS A 515 -1.75 -4.23 -2.17
N PHE A 516 -1.28 -5.39 -2.59
CA PHE A 516 0.06 -5.56 -3.15
C PHE A 516 0.21 -4.73 -4.43
N HIS A 517 -0.79 -4.81 -5.33
CA HIS A 517 -0.79 -4.01 -6.55
C HIS A 517 -0.91 -2.50 -6.28
N ASP A 518 -1.76 -2.08 -5.32
CA ASP A 518 -1.87 -0.69 -4.86
C ASP A 518 -0.51 -0.12 -4.39
N LEU A 519 0.30 -0.94 -3.73
CA LEU A 519 1.64 -0.54 -3.26
C LEU A 519 2.65 -0.43 -4.39
N GLU A 520 2.65 -1.34 -5.36
CA GLU A 520 3.50 -1.24 -6.55
C GLU A 520 3.23 0.06 -7.31
N GLN A 521 1.96 0.40 -7.56
CA GLN A 521 1.58 1.64 -8.24
C GLN A 521 2.05 2.90 -7.48
N LYS A 522 1.97 2.88 -6.15
CA LYS A 522 2.40 4.01 -5.32
C LYS A 522 3.90 4.17 -5.29
N LEU A 523 4.63 3.07 -5.38
CA LEU A 523 6.08 3.10 -5.48
C LEU A 523 6.54 3.71 -6.80
N GLU A 524 5.91 3.32 -7.90
CA GLU A 524 6.14 3.92 -9.23
C GLU A 524 5.79 5.42 -9.24
N ALA A 525 4.68 5.79 -8.59
CA ALA A 525 4.31 7.20 -8.42
C ALA A 525 5.34 8.00 -7.59
N TYR A 526 6.00 7.36 -6.62
CA TYR A 526 7.04 7.99 -5.81
C TYR A 526 8.34 8.19 -6.63
N GLU A 527 8.72 7.21 -7.44
CA GLU A 527 9.92 7.29 -8.30
C GLU A 527 9.80 8.37 -9.38
N THR A 528 8.61 8.52 -9.96
CA THR A 528 8.35 9.50 -11.02
C THR A 528 8.14 10.93 -10.49
N LEU A 529 8.06 11.13 -9.17
CA LEU A 529 7.71 12.43 -8.57
C LEU A 529 8.73 13.53 -8.88
N ALA A 530 10.03 13.20 -8.87
CA ALA A 530 11.10 14.16 -9.17
C ALA A 530 11.07 14.60 -10.64
N GLU A 531 10.73 13.68 -11.55
CA GLU A 531 10.54 13.98 -12.96
C GLU A 531 9.31 14.88 -13.16
N GLN A 532 8.18 14.55 -12.52
CA GLN A 532 6.97 15.36 -12.56
C GLN A 532 7.19 16.79 -12.06
N ARG A 533 7.97 16.97 -10.96
CA ARG A 533 8.38 18.28 -10.45
C ARG A 533 9.14 19.08 -11.51
N THR A 534 10.14 18.45 -12.12
CA THR A 534 10.98 19.09 -13.15
C THR A 534 10.15 19.50 -14.37
N GLN A 535 9.25 18.62 -14.83
CA GLN A 535 8.32 18.94 -15.93
C GLN A 535 7.37 20.10 -15.58
N LYS A 536 6.85 20.17 -14.35
CA LYS A 536 5.99 21.28 -13.91
C LYS A 536 6.75 22.61 -13.89
N LEU A 537 7.97 22.63 -13.38
CA LEU A 537 8.82 23.82 -13.36
C LEU A 537 9.17 24.28 -14.77
N GLN A 538 9.54 23.35 -15.66
CA GLN A 538 9.86 23.66 -17.06
C GLN A 538 8.64 24.20 -17.83
N ARG A 539 7.44 23.67 -17.58
CA ARG A 539 6.20 24.22 -18.16
C ARG A 539 5.90 25.62 -17.64
N LEU A 540 6.14 25.89 -16.36
CA LEU A 540 5.97 27.23 -15.78
C LEU A 540 6.94 28.22 -16.43
N GLU A 541 8.21 27.84 -16.58
CA GLU A 541 9.23 28.65 -17.23
C GLU A 541 8.92 28.91 -18.71
N THR A 542 8.49 27.88 -19.43
CA THR A 542 8.12 28.00 -20.85
C THR A 542 6.95 28.97 -21.04
N ARG A 543 5.93 28.89 -20.17
CA ARG A 543 4.78 29.82 -20.19
C ARG A 543 5.18 31.24 -19.81
N ALA A 544 6.02 31.40 -18.78
CA ALA A 544 6.49 32.71 -18.36
C ALA A 544 7.34 33.37 -19.44
N ARG A 545 8.24 32.61 -20.08
CA ARG A 545 9.05 33.07 -21.22
C ARG A 545 8.18 33.49 -22.40
N ALA A 546 7.17 32.70 -22.76
CA ALA A 546 6.24 33.05 -23.84
C ALA A 546 5.46 34.33 -23.53
N SER A 547 5.00 34.50 -22.29
CA SER A 547 4.29 35.72 -21.85
C SER A 547 5.21 36.95 -21.84
N ALA A 548 6.44 36.80 -21.35
CA ALA A 548 7.42 37.88 -21.30
C ALA A 548 7.88 38.29 -22.70
N LEU A 549 8.08 37.32 -23.60
CA LEU A 549 8.38 37.57 -25.01
C LEU A 549 7.23 38.33 -25.69
N HIS A 550 5.98 37.90 -25.45
CA HIS A 550 4.82 38.59 -25.99
C HIS A 550 4.71 40.04 -25.48
N GLN A 551 4.99 40.29 -24.19
CA GLN A 551 5.03 41.66 -23.65
C GLN A 551 6.18 42.48 -24.24
N HIS A 552 7.35 41.87 -24.44
CA HIS A 552 8.49 42.52 -25.08
C HIS A 552 8.15 42.94 -26.51
N LEU A 553 7.60 42.02 -27.32
CA LEU A 553 7.16 42.30 -28.68
C LEU A 553 6.02 43.34 -28.76
N ALA A 554 5.20 43.47 -27.70
CA ALA A 554 4.13 44.46 -27.66
C ALA A 554 4.64 45.90 -27.48
N ASN A 555 5.90 46.10 -27.08
CA ASN A 555 6.50 47.42 -26.93
C ASN A 555 7.04 48.01 -28.24
N PHE A 556 7.11 47.21 -29.31
CA PHE A 556 7.61 47.64 -30.61
C PHE A 556 6.45 47.84 -31.58
N GLU A 557 6.20 49.10 -31.96
CA GLU A 557 5.14 49.44 -32.88
C GLU A 557 5.54 49.18 -34.33
N ILE A 558 4.57 48.86 -35.19
CA ILE A 558 4.81 48.65 -36.64
C ILE A 558 5.39 49.90 -37.33
N GLU A 559 5.23 51.08 -36.73
CA GLU A 559 5.82 52.32 -37.23
C GLU A 559 7.35 52.29 -37.24
N GLU A 560 7.94 51.53 -36.32
CA GLU A 560 9.40 51.38 -36.16
C GLU A 560 10.04 50.49 -37.23
N VAL A 561 9.24 49.80 -38.06
CA VAL A 561 9.76 49.00 -39.18
C VAL A 561 10.48 49.94 -40.18
N PRO A 562 11.72 49.64 -40.61
CA PRO A 562 12.42 50.46 -41.59
C PRO A 562 11.61 50.67 -42.88
N SER A 563 11.54 51.92 -43.36
CA SER A 563 10.79 52.27 -44.59
C SER A 563 11.36 51.62 -45.86
N ALA A 564 12.60 51.12 -45.79
CA ALA A 564 13.23 50.32 -46.85
C ALA A 564 12.66 48.90 -46.95
N GLN A 565 12.06 48.38 -45.86
CA GLN A 565 11.43 47.07 -45.81
C GLN A 565 9.93 47.17 -46.10
N ILE A 566 9.25 48.21 -45.57
CA ILE A 566 7.79 48.39 -45.72
C ILE A 566 7.44 49.86 -45.91
N ASN A 567 6.62 50.16 -46.91
CA ASN A 567 6.14 51.52 -47.19
C ASN A 567 5.03 51.98 -46.20
N ASP A 568 4.83 53.30 -46.10
CA ASP A 568 3.88 53.91 -45.14
C ASP A 568 2.41 53.54 -45.41
N SER A 569 2.08 53.20 -46.67
CA SER A 569 0.75 52.71 -47.06
C SER A 569 0.44 51.36 -46.43
N MET A 570 1.41 50.44 -46.40
CA MET A 570 1.26 49.13 -45.80
C MET A 570 1.22 49.21 -44.27
N LYS A 571 2.04 50.08 -43.64
CA LYS A 571 1.97 50.34 -42.18
C LYS A 571 0.58 50.83 -41.75
N SER A 572 0.03 51.80 -42.49
CA SER A 572 -1.31 52.35 -42.25
C SER A 572 -2.40 51.28 -42.40
N TRP A 573 -2.25 50.40 -43.39
CA TRP A 573 -3.18 49.31 -43.65
C TRP A 573 -3.14 48.21 -42.57
N LEU A 574 -1.96 47.82 -42.09
CA LEU A 574 -1.80 46.87 -40.98
C LEU A 574 -2.48 47.39 -39.70
N ARG A 575 -2.29 48.68 -39.39
CA ARG A 575 -2.97 49.34 -38.26
C ARG A 575 -4.50 49.31 -38.41
N ALA A 576 -5.02 49.54 -39.61
CA ALA A 576 -6.46 49.48 -39.90
C ALA A 576 -7.04 48.05 -39.75
N LYS A 577 -6.20 47.02 -39.88
CA LYS A 577 -6.54 45.61 -39.62
C LYS A 577 -6.37 45.18 -38.17
N GLY A 578 -5.95 46.10 -37.29
CA GLY A 578 -5.80 45.84 -35.87
C GLY A 578 -4.45 45.27 -35.46
N ILE A 579 -3.49 45.15 -36.39
CA ILE A 579 -2.11 44.78 -36.09
C ILE A 579 -1.36 46.08 -35.84
N LYS A 580 -0.94 46.32 -34.61
CA LYS A 580 -0.30 47.57 -34.15
C LYS A 580 1.13 47.34 -33.66
N THR A 581 1.43 46.14 -33.16
CA THR A 581 2.71 45.82 -32.52
C THR A 581 3.34 44.56 -33.12
N ALA A 582 4.63 44.35 -32.85
CA ALA A 582 5.32 43.13 -33.27
C ALA A 582 4.72 41.86 -32.65
N ALA A 583 4.03 41.93 -31.50
CA ALA A 583 3.40 40.78 -30.85
C ALA A 583 2.19 40.22 -31.62
N GLU A 584 1.56 41.05 -32.45
CA GLU A 584 0.34 40.72 -33.20
C GLU A 584 0.65 40.19 -34.61
N LEU A 585 1.92 40.19 -35.03
CA LEU A 585 2.34 39.63 -36.30
C LEU A 585 2.26 38.10 -36.27
N ARG A 586 1.29 37.53 -37.00
CA ARG A 586 1.18 36.09 -37.24
C ARG A 586 1.20 35.81 -38.72
N GLU A 587 2.06 34.88 -39.14
CA GLU A 587 2.23 34.51 -40.56
C GLU A 587 0.89 34.16 -41.24
N HIS A 588 0.05 33.38 -40.57
CA HIS A 588 -1.26 33.00 -41.12
C HIS A 588 -2.16 34.21 -41.35
N GLU A 589 -2.19 35.17 -40.42
CA GLU A 589 -3.02 36.37 -40.53
C GLU A 589 -2.52 37.26 -41.68
N LEU A 590 -1.21 37.46 -41.82
CA LEU A 590 -0.63 38.22 -42.91
C LEU A 590 -0.92 37.60 -44.30
N ARG A 591 -0.86 36.27 -44.42
CA ARG A 591 -1.22 35.54 -45.65
C ARG A 591 -2.69 35.73 -46.03
N THR A 592 -3.60 35.74 -45.06
CA THR A 592 -5.04 35.93 -45.31
C THR A 592 -5.39 37.35 -45.76
N LEU A 593 -4.53 38.32 -45.47
CA LEU A 593 -4.78 39.73 -45.80
C LEU A 593 -4.28 40.11 -47.21
N GLY A 594 -3.64 39.21 -47.96
CA GLY A 594 -3.21 39.45 -49.34
C GLY A 594 -1.86 40.16 -49.48
N THR A 595 -1.04 40.14 -48.42
CA THR A 595 0.32 40.68 -48.38
C THR A 595 1.27 39.86 -49.26
N THR A 596 2.27 40.48 -49.89
CA THR A 596 3.23 39.75 -50.73
C THR A 596 4.20 38.90 -49.90
N GLU A 597 4.71 37.80 -50.45
CA GLU A 597 5.69 36.93 -49.76
C GLU A 597 6.93 37.70 -49.29
N THR A 598 7.37 38.71 -50.04
CA THR A 598 8.51 39.57 -49.66
C THR A 598 8.20 40.39 -48.41
N GLU A 599 7.03 41.05 -48.37
CA GLU A 599 6.61 41.87 -47.22
C GLU A 599 6.33 41.03 -45.98
N ILE A 600 5.77 39.81 -46.13
CA ILE A 600 5.58 38.86 -45.04
C ILE A 600 6.94 38.44 -44.46
N ASN A 601 7.90 38.13 -45.32
CA ASN A 601 9.25 37.77 -44.87
C ASN A 601 9.94 38.93 -44.17
N ASP A 602 9.79 40.16 -44.68
CA ASP A 602 10.39 41.35 -44.06
C ASP A 602 9.79 41.66 -42.68
N LEU A 603 8.46 41.58 -42.52
CA LEU A 603 7.78 41.72 -41.23
C LEU A 603 8.21 40.66 -40.22
N LEU A 604 8.26 39.39 -40.64
CA LEU A 604 8.66 38.28 -39.77
C LEU A 604 10.16 38.29 -39.46
N ASN A 605 11.00 38.80 -40.38
CA ASN A 605 12.43 39.00 -40.13
C ASN A 605 12.65 40.12 -39.11
N TRP A 606 11.91 41.22 -39.21
CA TRP A 606 11.93 42.30 -38.23
C TRP A 606 11.46 41.82 -36.84
N GLN A 607 10.35 41.07 -36.78
CA GLN A 607 9.90 40.43 -35.54
C GLN A 607 10.98 39.52 -34.95
N ARG A 608 11.59 38.64 -35.78
CA ARG A 608 12.69 37.76 -35.35
C ARG A 608 13.93 38.52 -34.86
N GLN A 609 14.22 39.69 -35.42
CA GLN A 609 15.33 40.53 -34.97
C GLN A 609 15.07 41.09 -33.56
N ILE A 610 13.82 41.48 -33.27
CA ILE A 610 13.42 41.89 -31.91
C ILE A 610 13.46 40.69 -30.96
N GLU A 611 13.01 39.51 -31.39
CA GLU A 611 13.10 38.28 -30.59
C GLU A 611 14.55 37.91 -30.24
N THR A 612 15.53 38.19 -31.11
CA THR A 612 16.95 37.90 -30.82
C THR A 612 17.53 38.80 -29.74
N ASP A 613 16.99 40.01 -29.56
CA ASP A 613 17.43 40.96 -28.53
C ASP A 613 16.73 40.72 -27.18
N PHE A 614 15.75 39.81 -27.13
CA PHE A 614 15.02 39.48 -25.92
C PHE A 614 15.86 38.64 -24.94
N ILE A 615 16.14 39.22 -23.77
CA ILE A 615 16.78 38.55 -22.64
C ILE A 615 15.71 38.17 -21.62
N PHE A 616 15.55 36.87 -21.36
CA PHE A 616 14.62 36.38 -20.35
C PHE A 616 15.28 36.29 -18.97
N ASP A 617 14.74 37.03 -18.00
CA ASP A 617 15.07 36.85 -16.58
C ASP A 617 13.97 36.03 -15.88
N PRO A 618 14.25 34.77 -15.49
CA PRO A 618 13.30 33.93 -14.76
C PRO A 618 12.95 34.44 -13.35
N ALA A 619 13.77 35.30 -12.73
CA ALA A 619 13.53 35.80 -11.37
C ALA A 619 12.49 36.92 -11.35
N GLU A 620 12.46 37.75 -12.40
CA GLU A 620 11.50 38.84 -12.56
C GLU A 620 10.16 38.34 -13.15
N ALA A 621 10.21 37.39 -14.10
CA ALA A 621 9.02 36.92 -14.80
C ALA A 621 8.14 35.93 -14.00
N ILE A 622 8.68 35.29 -12.95
CA ILE A 622 7.94 34.28 -12.17
C ILE A 622 7.92 34.69 -10.69
N ALA A 623 6.72 35.01 -10.19
CA ALA A 623 6.53 35.31 -8.78
C ALA A 623 7.03 34.16 -7.87
N PRO A 624 7.84 34.44 -6.82
CA PRO A 624 8.37 33.42 -5.91
C PRO A 624 7.29 32.53 -5.27
N ALA A 625 6.11 33.09 -4.99
CA ALA A 625 4.97 32.34 -4.43
C ALA A 625 4.47 31.21 -5.34
N THR A 626 4.55 31.37 -6.66
CA THR A 626 4.10 30.36 -7.63
C THR A 626 5.06 29.17 -7.69
N ARG A 627 6.37 29.42 -7.59
CA ARG A 627 7.38 28.35 -7.46
C ARG A 627 7.23 27.63 -6.14
N LEU A 628 7.11 28.38 -5.04
CA LEU A 628 6.92 27.83 -3.70
C LEU A 628 5.70 26.90 -3.64
N LYS A 629 4.60 27.25 -4.31
CA LYS A 629 3.41 26.40 -4.39
C LYS A 629 3.68 25.04 -5.07
N ILE A 630 4.46 25.01 -6.16
CA ILE A 630 4.83 23.74 -6.83
C ILE A 630 5.73 22.89 -5.93
N GLU A 631 6.66 23.52 -5.21
CA GLU A 631 7.50 22.83 -4.23
C GLU A 631 6.65 22.26 -3.08
N GLU A 632 5.73 23.07 -2.52
CA GLU A 632 4.80 22.63 -1.46
C GLU A 632 3.90 21.47 -1.91
N GLU A 633 3.36 21.53 -3.13
CA GLU A 633 2.54 20.45 -3.70
C GLU A 633 3.35 19.16 -3.90
N THR A 634 4.60 19.29 -4.33
CA THR A 634 5.49 18.14 -4.56
C THR A 634 5.91 17.50 -3.24
N GLU A 635 6.30 18.32 -2.25
CA GLU A 635 6.63 17.83 -0.91
C GLU A 635 5.42 17.20 -0.21
N TYR A 636 4.22 17.76 -0.38
CA TYR A 636 3.00 17.14 0.14
C TYR A 636 2.71 15.79 -0.51
N ALA A 637 2.85 15.67 -1.83
CA ALA A 637 2.69 14.42 -2.55
C ALA A 637 3.73 13.37 -2.12
N LYS A 638 4.98 13.79 -1.94
CA LYS A 638 6.07 12.96 -1.42
C LYS A 638 5.74 12.40 -0.05
N LEU A 639 5.46 13.26 0.93
CA LEU A 639 5.12 12.87 2.29
C LEU A 639 3.88 11.96 2.36
N ARG A 640 2.91 12.18 1.47
CA ARG A 640 1.74 11.32 1.34
C ARG A 640 2.11 9.93 0.84
N LEU A 641 2.91 9.83 -0.22
CA LEU A 641 3.33 8.55 -0.81
C LEU A 641 4.23 7.75 0.13
N GLU A 642 5.24 8.39 0.73
CA GLU A 642 6.11 7.74 1.74
C GLU A 642 5.28 7.09 2.85
N HIS A 643 4.25 7.81 3.28
CA HIS A 643 3.35 7.38 4.30
C HIS A 643 2.44 6.21 3.85
N GLU A 644 1.79 6.30 2.69
CA GLU A 644 0.93 5.23 2.16
C GLU A 644 1.71 3.95 1.84
N ILE A 645 2.95 4.09 1.38
CA ILE A 645 3.88 2.97 1.14
C ILE A 645 4.23 2.29 2.47
N THR A 646 4.68 3.08 3.45
CA THR A 646 5.09 2.55 4.76
C THR A 646 3.92 1.82 5.45
N SER A 647 2.75 2.45 5.53
CA SER A 647 1.56 1.85 6.16
C SER A 647 1.03 0.63 5.41
N GLY A 648 1.05 0.66 4.07
CA GLY A 648 0.63 -0.47 3.26
C GLY A 648 1.51 -1.70 3.45
N ILE A 649 2.83 -1.53 3.62
CA ILE A 649 3.76 -2.64 3.89
C ILE A 649 3.40 -3.35 5.21
N TYR A 650 3.12 -2.59 6.27
CA TYR A 650 2.68 -3.19 7.55
C TYR A 650 1.37 -3.97 7.40
N TYR A 651 0.41 -3.41 6.67
CA TYR A 651 -0.87 -4.06 6.43
C TYR A 651 -0.71 -5.36 5.61
N LEU A 652 0.11 -5.34 4.56
CA LEU A 652 0.44 -6.54 3.79
C LEU A 652 1.11 -7.63 4.64
N ARG A 653 2.02 -7.25 5.53
CA ARG A 653 2.70 -8.20 6.42
C ARG A 653 1.69 -8.92 7.33
N ASN A 654 0.71 -8.19 7.85
CA ASN A 654 -0.34 -8.77 8.68
C ASN A 654 -1.26 -9.70 7.86
N LEU A 655 -1.69 -9.27 6.67
CA LEU A 655 -2.49 -10.13 5.78
C LEU A 655 -1.75 -11.41 5.39
N LYS A 656 -0.46 -11.30 5.04
CA LYS A 656 0.40 -12.45 4.77
C LYS A 656 0.42 -13.42 5.95
N GLN A 657 0.66 -12.92 7.16
CA GLN A 657 0.71 -13.76 8.35
C GLN A 657 -0.62 -14.50 8.60
N GLN A 658 -1.76 -13.85 8.36
CA GLN A 658 -3.08 -14.48 8.50
C GLN A 658 -3.29 -15.59 7.46
N ILE A 659 -2.94 -15.33 6.19
CA ILE A 659 -3.03 -16.31 5.10
C ILE A 659 -2.11 -17.51 5.40
N GLU A 660 -0.86 -17.26 5.82
CA GLU A 660 0.09 -18.33 6.16
C GLU A 660 -0.36 -19.17 7.36
N THR A 661 -0.89 -18.54 8.42
CA THR A 661 -1.42 -19.25 9.59
C THR A 661 -2.57 -20.17 9.19
N ARG A 662 -3.47 -19.69 8.32
CA ARG A 662 -4.58 -20.49 7.79
C ARG A 662 -4.08 -21.63 6.90
N HIS A 663 -3.10 -21.36 6.03
CA HIS A 663 -2.46 -22.39 5.21
C HIS A 663 -1.89 -23.50 6.11
N GLN A 664 -1.18 -23.16 7.18
CA GLN A 664 -0.65 -24.15 8.14
C GLN A 664 -1.73 -25.03 8.78
N GLN A 665 -2.94 -24.52 9.00
CA GLN A 665 -4.06 -25.30 9.54
C GLN A 665 -4.73 -26.21 8.49
N ILE A 666 -4.84 -25.76 7.23
CA ILE A 666 -5.55 -26.47 6.17
C ILE A 666 -4.68 -27.53 5.49
N LEU A 667 -3.39 -27.25 5.26
CA LEU A 667 -2.46 -28.12 4.51
C LEU A 667 -2.41 -29.56 5.05
N PRO A 668 -2.24 -29.82 6.36
CA PRO A 668 -2.19 -31.19 6.89
C PRO A 668 -3.49 -31.97 6.62
N THR A 669 -4.63 -31.29 6.76
CA THR A 669 -5.96 -31.87 6.55
C THR A 669 -6.20 -32.18 5.07
N LEU A 670 -5.78 -31.27 4.18
CA LEU A 670 -5.85 -31.47 2.73
C LEU A 670 -4.96 -32.63 2.27
N THR A 671 -3.74 -32.73 2.79
CA THR A 671 -2.83 -33.85 2.50
C THR A 671 -3.44 -35.19 2.92
N LYS A 672 -4.05 -35.27 4.11
CA LYS A 672 -4.76 -36.46 4.57
C LYS A 672 -5.96 -36.81 3.70
N ALA A 673 -6.72 -35.81 3.26
CA ALA A 673 -7.85 -36.02 2.35
C ALA A 673 -7.40 -36.58 1.00
N ARG A 674 -6.30 -36.06 0.43
CA ARG A 674 -5.68 -36.58 -0.80
C ARG A 674 -5.17 -38.01 -0.65
N GLN A 675 -4.59 -38.34 0.51
CA GLN A 675 -4.18 -39.72 0.81
C GLN A 675 -5.37 -40.69 0.79
N ASN A 676 -6.51 -40.29 1.39
CA ASN A 676 -7.71 -41.13 1.39
C ASN A 676 -8.25 -41.41 -0.02
N VAL A 677 -8.14 -40.44 -0.94
CA VAL A 677 -8.50 -40.64 -2.37
C VAL A 677 -7.55 -41.66 -3.01
N ALA A 678 -6.23 -41.46 -2.85
CA ALA A 678 -5.22 -42.36 -3.41
C ALA A 678 -5.33 -43.80 -2.86
N GLU A 679 -5.66 -43.96 -1.58
CA GLU A 679 -5.97 -45.27 -1.00
C GLU A 679 -7.21 -45.89 -1.64
N ALA A 680 -8.30 -45.15 -1.78
CA ALA A 680 -9.53 -45.66 -2.38
C ALA A 680 -9.32 -46.09 -3.84
N ASP A 681 -8.56 -45.32 -4.62
CA ASP A 681 -8.19 -45.64 -6.00
C ASP A 681 -7.35 -46.91 -6.08
N LYS A 682 -6.35 -47.07 -5.19
CA LYS A 682 -5.53 -48.28 -5.16
C LYS A 682 -6.33 -49.52 -4.80
N ASN A 683 -7.26 -49.39 -3.85
CA ASN A 683 -8.17 -50.47 -3.46
C ASN A 683 -9.13 -50.84 -4.61
N LEU A 684 -9.59 -49.86 -5.39
CA LEU A 684 -10.42 -50.08 -6.58
C LEU A 684 -9.63 -50.77 -7.71
N GLU A 685 -8.40 -50.34 -7.98
CA GLU A 685 -7.51 -50.94 -8.97
C GLU A 685 -7.26 -52.44 -8.69
N VAL A 686 -6.94 -52.77 -7.43
CA VAL A 686 -6.70 -54.15 -7.01
C VAL A 686 -7.98 -55.01 -7.13
N MET A 687 -9.15 -54.44 -6.87
CA MET A 687 -10.44 -55.11 -7.08
C MET A 687 -10.71 -55.42 -8.55
N ILE A 688 -10.37 -54.50 -9.47
CA ILE A 688 -10.55 -54.66 -10.92
C ILE A 688 -9.57 -55.70 -11.47
N TRP A 689 -8.27 -55.54 -11.19
CA TRP A 689 -7.24 -56.39 -11.77
C TRP A 689 -7.38 -57.87 -11.36
N ARG A 690 -7.73 -58.13 -10.09
CA ARG A 690 -7.93 -59.50 -9.57
C ARG A 690 -9.25 -60.15 -10.01
N ASN A 691 -10.09 -59.45 -10.77
CA ASN A 691 -11.35 -59.94 -11.32
C ASN A 691 -11.29 -60.18 -12.85
N SER A 692 -10.09 -60.10 -13.45
CA SER A 692 -9.93 -60.33 -14.90
C SER A 692 -10.08 -61.81 -15.25
N MET A 693 -10.93 -62.14 -16.23
CA MET A 693 -11.10 -63.52 -16.76
C MET A 693 -10.05 -63.90 -17.81
N LYS A 694 -9.24 -62.94 -18.28
CA LYS A 694 -8.26 -63.14 -19.36
C LYS A 694 -7.28 -64.30 -19.11
N PRO A 695 -6.68 -64.47 -17.91
CA PRO A 695 -5.79 -65.60 -17.62
C PRO A 695 -6.48 -66.97 -17.75
N ILE A 696 -7.72 -67.08 -17.27
CA ILE A 696 -8.52 -68.32 -17.32
C ILE A 696 -8.84 -68.69 -18.78
N THR A 697 -9.27 -67.72 -19.58
CA THR A 697 -9.56 -67.96 -21.00
C THR A 697 -8.30 -68.30 -21.78
N ILE A 698 -7.17 -67.64 -21.47
CA ILE A 698 -5.87 -67.94 -22.08
C ILE A 698 -5.45 -69.36 -21.72
N MET A 699 -5.55 -69.78 -20.45
CA MET A 699 -5.17 -71.14 -20.03
C MET A 699 -6.05 -72.22 -20.67
N LEU A 700 -7.37 -71.99 -20.78
CA LEU A 700 -8.29 -72.88 -21.48
C LEU A 700 -7.91 -73.05 -22.96
N LEU A 701 -7.68 -71.93 -23.66
CA LEU A 701 -7.28 -71.94 -25.08
C LEU A 701 -5.89 -72.56 -25.27
N LEU A 702 -4.93 -72.22 -24.40
CA LEU A 702 -3.57 -72.74 -24.47
C LEU A 702 -3.56 -74.25 -24.26
N ALA A 703 -4.29 -74.76 -23.26
CA ALA A 703 -4.44 -76.20 -23.02
C ALA A 703 -5.12 -76.91 -24.21
N PHE A 704 -6.15 -76.31 -24.79
CA PHE A 704 -6.84 -76.82 -25.98
C PHE A 704 -5.90 -76.90 -27.20
N PHE A 705 -5.22 -75.82 -27.55
CA PHE A 705 -4.33 -75.76 -28.72
C PHE A 705 -3.06 -76.59 -28.56
N ILE A 706 -2.45 -76.63 -27.36
CA ILE A 706 -1.30 -77.52 -27.10
C ILE A 706 -1.71 -78.99 -27.28
N THR A 707 -2.88 -79.38 -26.77
CA THR A 707 -3.35 -80.77 -26.89
C THR A 707 -3.64 -81.13 -28.35
N LEU A 708 -4.26 -80.22 -29.12
CA LEU A 708 -4.46 -80.39 -30.56
C LEU A 708 -3.14 -80.48 -31.35
N PHE A 709 -2.13 -79.67 -30.98
CA PHE A 709 -0.81 -79.71 -31.61
C PHE A 709 -0.07 -81.02 -31.33
N VAL A 710 -0.15 -81.53 -30.09
CA VAL A 710 0.39 -82.84 -29.71
C VAL A 710 -0.32 -83.97 -30.47
N GLN A 711 -1.64 -83.87 -30.70
CA GLN A 711 -2.37 -84.84 -31.52
C GLN A 711 -2.04 -84.76 -33.02
N SER A 712 -1.65 -83.60 -33.55
CA SER A 712 -1.37 -83.45 -35.00
C SER A 712 0.05 -83.82 -35.40
N ASN A 713 1.00 -83.88 -34.47
CA ASN A 713 2.41 -84.21 -34.73
C ASN A 713 2.80 -85.57 -34.14
N HIS A 714 2.54 -86.64 -34.90
CA HIS A 714 3.12 -87.97 -34.69
C HIS A 714 4.06 -88.34 -35.85
N GLN A 715 5.36 -88.02 -35.76
CA GLN A 715 6.48 -88.87 -36.22
C GLN A 715 7.79 -88.48 -35.49
N PRO A 716 8.70 -89.44 -35.19
CA PRO A 716 9.79 -89.30 -34.22
C PRO A 716 11.15 -88.97 -34.88
N PHE A 717 12.05 -88.30 -34.16
CA PHE A 717 13.48 -88.26 -34.51
C PHE A 717 14.37 -88.33 -33.25
N LEU A 718 15.23 -89.36 -33.26
CA LEU A 718 16.35 -89.66 -32.36
C LEU A 718 17.59 -88.86 -32.77
N PHE A 719 18.39 -88.37 -31.81
CA PHE A 719 19.85 -88.47 -31.84
C PHE A 719 20.45 -88.24 -30.43
N ASP A 720 21.53 -88.98 -30.18
CA ASP A 720 22.22 -89.28 -28.93
C ASP A 720 23.26 -88.22 -28.46
N VAL A 721 23.39 -88.15 -27.13
CA VAL A 721 24.61 -88.12 -26.27
C VAL A 721 25.68 -87.02 -26.47
N VAL A 722 26.04 -86.31 -25.39
CA VAL A 722 27.34 -86.38 -24.66
C VAL A 722 27.24 -85.58 -23.35
N ASP A 723 27.50 -86.26 -22.23
CA ASP A 723 27.83 -85.72 -20.91
C ASP A 723 29.19 -85.02 -20.91
N THR A 724 29.33 -83.89 -20.22
CA THR A 724 30.54 -83.61 -19.41
C THR A 724 30.24 -82.56 -18.36
N ALA A 725 30.33 -82.98 -17.10
CA ALA A 725 30.40 -82.12 -15.93
C ALA A 725 31.80 -81.48 -15.83
N VAL A 726 31.87 -80.19 -15.47
CA VAL A 726 33.09 -79.59 -14.94
C VAL A 726 32.75 -78.60 -13.82
N GLU A 727 33.52 -78.74 -12.74
CA GLU A 727 33.52 -78.08 -11.45
C GLU A 727 33.76 -76.55 -11.48
N TYR A 728 33.33 -75.89 -10.41
CA TYR A 728 33.72 -74.52 -10.04
C TYR A 728 35.20 -74.44 -9.60
N PRO A 729 35.88 -73.33 -9.90
CA PRO A 729 36.88 -72.75 -9.00
C PRO A 729 36.53 -71.32 -8.55
N PRO A 730 37.08 -70.84 -7.41
CA PRO A 730 36.66 -69.61 -6.74
C PRO A 730 37.61 -68.43 -7.10
N PRO A 731 37.55 -67.26 -6.41
CA PRO A 731 37.40 -65.94 -7.02
C PRO A 731 38.73 -65.23 -7.35
N HIS A 732 38.68 -64.28 -8.28
CA HIS A 732 39.71 -63.23 -8.40
C HIS A 732 39.14 -61.88 -7.97
N GLN A 733 39.68 -61.33 -6.88
CA GLN A 733 39.77 -59.88 -6.69
C GLN A 733 40.90 -59.33 -7.58
N PRO A 734 40.80 -58.06 -8.00
CA PRO A 734 41.69 -57.10 -7.36
C PRO A 734 41.04 -55.77 -6.98
N GLU A 735 41.54 -55.28 -5.85
CA GLU A 735 41.90 -53.91 -5.54
C GLU A 735 40.81 -52.87 -5.25
N SER A 736 40.60 -52.73 -3.95
CA SER A 736 40.22 -51.51 -3.26
C SER A 736 41.20 -50.35 -3.55
N HIS A 737 40.67 -49.23 -4.04
CA HIS A 737 41.09 -47.92 -3.56
C HIS A 737 39.91 -47.29 -2.82
N GLY A 738 40.10 -47.13 -1.51
CA GLY A 738 39.07 -46.66 -0.60
C GLY A 738 38.88 -45.15 -0.67
N ILE A 739 37.63 -44.72 -0.53
CA ILE A 739 37.25 -43.52 0.21
C ILE A 739 35.93 -43.85 0.95
N GLN A 740 35.85 -43.42 2.21
CA GLN A 740 34.76 -43.61 3.16
C GLN A 740 33.50 -42.75 2.84
N PRO A 741 32.37 -42.95 3.55
CA PRO A 741 31.01 -42.83 3.01
C PRO A 741 30.47 -41.41 3.00
N GLY A 742 29.68 -41.06 1.97
CA GLY A 742 29.01 -39.76 1.88
C GLY A 742 27.77 -39.82 1.00
N GLU A 743 26.65 -39.40 1.58
CA GLU A 743 25.41 -38.90 0.97
C GLU A 743 25.19 -39.13 -0.54
N LYS A 744 24.14 -39.92 -0.87
CA LYS A 744 23.50 -39.81 -2.18
C LYS A 744 22.72 -38.50 -2.27
N ILE A 745 23.40 -37.45 -2.70
CA ILE A 745 22.77 -36.24 -3.22
C ILE A 745 22.08 -36.62 -4.54
N VAL A 746 20.75 -36.62 -4.56
CA VAL A 746 19.98 -36.60 -5.82
C VAL A 746 20.07 -35.17 -6.35
N VAL A 747 20.98 -34.93 -7.30
CA VAL A 747 21.05 -33.64 -7.99
C VAL A 747 19.79 -33.52 -8.85
N ARG A 748 18.88 -32.63 -8.44
CA ARG A 748 17.70 -32.25 -9.22
C ARG A 748 18.18 -31.29 -10.31
N GLN A 749 18.20 -31.73 -11.56
CA GLN A 749 18.67 -30.90 -12.69
C GLN A 749 17.76 -29.68 -12.87
N SER A 750 18.35 -28.53 -13.18
CA SER A 750 17.63 -27.27 -13.38
C SER A 750 17.10 -27.11 -14.81
N PHE A 751 16.15 -26.18 -15.01
CA PHE A 751 15.60 -25.84 -16.33
C PHE A 751 16.71 -25.49 -17.34
N ASP A 752 17.68 -24.66 -16.95
CA ASP A 752 18.73 -24.18 -17.86
C ASP A 752 19.66 -25.33 -18.29
N GLU A 753 19.97 -26.27 -17.39
CA GLU A 753 20.78 -27.44 -17.70
C GLU A 753 20.07 -28.36 -18.72
N LEU A 754 18.78 -28.63 -18.51
CA LEU A 754 17.98 -29.47 -19.41
C LEU A 754 17.78 -28.80 -20.78
N TYR A 755 17.49 -27.50 -20.79
CA TYR A 755 17.27 -26.76 -22.04
C TYR A 755 18.57 -26.65 -22.87
N GLN A 756 19.71 -26.38 -22.23
CA GLN A 756 21.00 -26.36 -22.93
C GLN A 756 21.42 -27.76 -23.40
N ALA A 757 21.17 -28.81 -22.62
CA ALA A 757 21.39 -30.19 -23.06
C ALA A 757 20.58 -30.51 -24.32
N GLY A 758 19.31 -30.10 -24.38
CA GLY A 758 18.46 -30.24 -25.57
C GLY A 758 19.04 -29.52 -26.79
N LYS A 759 19.48 -28.26 -26.63
CA LYS A 759 20.11 -27.49 -27.72
C LYS A 759 21.42 -28.11 -28.21
N GLU A 760 22.22 -28.69 -27.31
CA GLU A 760 23.47 -29.35 -27.71
C GLU A 760 23.20 -30.63 -28.50
N ARG A 761 22.16 -31.40 -28.14
CA ARG A 761 21.69 -32.54 -28.94
C ARG A 761 21.14 -32.11 -30.30
N LEU A 762 20.48 -30.95 -30.36
CA LEU A 762 19.99 -30.38 -31.61
C LEU A 762 21.15 -30.01 -32.56
N LYS A 763 22.25 -29.43 -32.04
CA LYS A 763 23.47 -29.16 -32.83
C LYS A 763 24.14 -30.45 -33.33
N GLN A 764 24.04 -31.54 -32.57
CA GLN A 764 24.52 -32.87 -32.96
C GLN A 764 23.59 -33.61 -33.94
N ASN A 765 22.53 -32.94 -34.44
CA ASN A 765 21.50 -33.51 -35.30
C ASN A 765 20.74 -34.72 -34.68
N ASN A 766 20.78 -34.86 -33.35
CA ASN A 766 20.04 -35.87 -32.61
C ASN A 766 18.66 -35.31 -32.20
N LEU A 767 17.72 -35.32 -33.15
CA LEU A 767 16.39 -34.73 -32.98
C LEU A 767 15.57 -35.43 -31.89
N THR A 768 15.64 -36.76 -31.77
CA THR A 768 14.90 -37.52 -30.74
C THR A 768 15.43 -37.18 -29.35
N GLY A 769 16.74 -37.21 -29.15
CA GLY A 769 17.35 -36.86 -27.88
C GLY A 769 17.10 -35.39 -27.50
N ALA A 770 17.17 -34.47 -28.46
CA ALA A 770 16.84 -33.07 -28.23
C ALA A 770 15.39 -32.89 -27.75
N ASN A 771 14.43 -33.56 -28.41
CA ASN A 771 13.02 -33.51 -28.03
C ASN A 771 12.77 -34.05 -26.60
N ASP A 772 13.42 -35.14 -26.21
CA ASP A 772 13.26 -35.72 -24.86
C ASP A 772 13.75 -34.73 -23.77
N TYR A 773 14.89 -34.05 -23.99
CA TYR A 773 15.39 -33.02 -23.08
C TYR A 773 14.49 -31.79 -23.04
N PHE A 774 13.91 -31.37 -24.16
CA PHE A 774 12.96 -30.28 -24.18
C PHE A 774 11.64 -30.63 -23.47
N GLU A 775 11.13 -31.85 -23.62
CA GLU A 775 9.95 -32.32 -22.87
C GLU A 775 10.24 -32.35 -21.36
N MET A 776 11.42 -32.82 -20.95
CA MET A 776 11.85 -32.75 -19.55
C MET A 776 11.97 -31.31 -19.04
N ALA A 777 12.56 -30.39 -19.82
CA ALA A 777 12.64 -28.97 -19.47
C ALA A 777 11.25 -28.32 -19.38
N SER A 778 10.29 -28.77 -20.20
CA SER A 778 8.92 -28.24 -20.22
C SER A 778 8.17 -28.47 -18.90
N SER A 779 8.57 -29.49 -18.12
CA SER A 779 7.99 -29.76 -16.79
C SER A 779 8.35 -28.70 -15.73
N TYR A 780 9.32 -27.82 -16.04
CA TYR A 780 9.73 -26.69 -15.19
C TYR A 780 9.13 -25.35 -15.64
N VAL A 781 8.33 -25.34 -16.71
CA VAL A 781 7.64 -24.14 -17.17
C VAL A 781 6.49 -23.84 -16.23
N ASP A 782 6.55 -22.68 -15.60
CA ASP A 782 5.49 -22.12 -14.77
C ASP A 782 4.81 -20.98 -15.52
N ALA A 783 3.49 -21.11 -15.73
CA ALA A 783 2.67 -20.09 -16.38
C ALA A 783 2.66 -18.77 -15.58
N VAL A 784 2.70 -18.87 -14.26
CA VAL A 784 2.60 -17.72 -13.33
C VAL A 784 3.91 -16.92 -13.31
N ASN A 785 5.05 -17.62 -13.37
CA ASN A 785 6.39 -17.02 -13.41
C ASN A 785 7.02 -17.14 -14.80
N TRP A 786 6.31 -16.70 -15.84
CA TRP A 786 6.75 -16.81 -17.22
C TRP A 786 8.08 -16.09 -17.47
N LYS A 787 9.06 -16.85 -17.99
CA LYS A 787 10.34 -16.32 -18.48
C LYS A 787 10.36 -16.34 -20.01
N PRO A 788 10.97 -15.34 -20.68
CA PRO A 788 11.11 -15.34 -22.13
C PRO A 788 11.73 -16.64 -22.70
N SER A 789 12.69 -17.22 -21.97
CA SER A 789 13.33 -18.49 -22.33
C SER A 789 12.38 -19.69 -22.41
N PHE A 790 11.19 -19.62 -21.83
CA PHE A 790 10.17 -20.68 -21.94
C PHE A 790 9.49 -20.66 -23.31
N ALA A 791 9.33 -19.47 -23.91
CA ALA A 791 8.87 -19.36 -25.29
C ALA A 791 9.88 -20.05 -26.22
N ASP A 792 11.16 -19.71 -26.07
CA ASP A 792 12.26 -20.29 -26.86
C ASP A 792 12.32 -21.81 -26.74
N LEU A 793 12.14 -22.35 -25.53
CA LEU A 793 12.00 -23.79 -25.31
C LEU A 793 10.88 -24.38 -26.16
N TYR A 794 9.68 -23.79 -26.15
CA TYR A 794 8.55 -24.32 -26.92
C TYR A 794 8.77 -24.17 -28.43
N PHE A 795 9.39 -23.10 -28.92
CA PHE A 795 9.77 -22.97 -30.33
C PHE A 795 10.75 -24.07 -30.74
N ASP A 796 11.79 -24.32 -29.95
CA ASP A 796 12.78 -25.36 -30.22
C ASP A 796 12.16 -26.77 -30.13
N MET A 797 11.30 -27.01 -29.14
CA MET A 797 10.61 -28.28 -28.95
C MET A 797 9.65 -28.59 -30.11
N TYR A 798 8.81 -27.62 -30.49
CA TYR A 798 7.81 -27.83 -31.53
C TYR A 798 8.40 -27.83 -32.93
N SER A 799 9.42 -27.03 -33.22
CA SER A 799 10.16 -27.14 -34.48
C SER A 799 10.86 -28.50 -34.62
N THR A 800 11.38 -29.06 -33.52
CA THR A 800 11.94 -30.42 -33.48
C THR A 800 10.86 -31.49 -33.66
N SER A 801 9.72 -31.35 -32.98
CA SER A 801 8.57 -32.26 -33.10
C SER A 801 7.96 -32.27 -34.51
N ILE A 802 7.92 -31.11 -35.20
CA ILE A 802 7.49 -31.00 -36.61
C ILE A 802 8.46 -31.77 -37.51
N LYS A 803 9.78 -31.59 -37.33
CA LYS A 803 10.80 -32.35 -38.10
C LYS A 803 10.72 -33.87 -37.86
N LEU A 804 10.26 -34.29 -36.68
CA LEU A 804 10.03 -35.68 -36.31
C LEU A 804 8.65 -36.23 -36.75
N GLY A 805 7.78 -35.41 -37.36
CA GLY A 805 6.45 -35.82 -37.79
C GLY A 805 5.44 -36.05 -36.64
N LYS A 806 5.72 -35.55 -35.42
CA LYS A 806 4.89 -35.75 -34.22
C LYS A 806 3.86 -34.63 -33.96
N ALA A 807 3.86 -33.59 -34.79
CA ALA A 807 3.07 -32.37 -34.56
C ALA A 807 1.55 -32.63 -34.48
N ASN A 808 0.99 -33.48 -35.35
CA ASN A 808 -0.46 -33.71 -35.40
C ASN A 808 -1.03 -34.33 -34.10
N GLY A 809 -0.28 -35.25 -33.47
CA GLY A 809 -0.69 -35.83 -32.19
C GLY A 809 -0.64 -34.83 -31.03
N GLN A 810 0.34 -33.91 -31.05
CA GLN A 810 0.46 -32.85 -30.06
C GLN A 810 -0.63 -31.78 -30.20
N ILE A 811 -1.02 -31.42 -31.42
CA ILE A 811 -2.15 -30.51 -31.69
C ILE A 811 -3.44 -31.10 -31.13
N GLN A 812 -3.78 -32.35 -31.51
CA GLN A 812 -5.01 -32.99 -31.07
C GLN A 812 -5.09 -33.10 -29.54
N GLN A 813 -3.95 -33.39 -28.89
CA GLN A 813 -3.86 -33.40 -27.43
C GLN A 813 -4.05 -32.01 -26.82
N LEU A 814 -3.42 -30.97 -27.40
CA LEU A 814 -3.53 -29.60 -26.88
C LEU A 814 -4.92 -29.01 -27.11
N GLU A 815 -5.55 -29.24 -28.26
CA GLU A 815 -6.93 -28.80 -28.55
C GLU A 815 -7.93 -29.45 -27.57
N TYR A 816 -7.74 -30.73 -27.24
CA TYR A 816 -8.55 -31.40 -26.21
C TYR A 816 -8.31 -30.78 -24.82
N LEU A 817 -7.05 -30.49 -24.47
CA LEU A 817 -6.70 -29.88 -23.19
C LEU A 817 -7.17 -28.43 -23.04
N THR A 818 -7.17 -27.62 -24.10
CA THR A 818 -7.72 -26.26 -24.07
C THR A 818 -9.25 -26.28 -24.00
N GLN A 819 -9.91 -27.29 -24.56
CA GLN A 819 -11.35 -27.49 -24.40
C GLN A 819 -11.75 -27.95 -22.99
N GLU A 820 -11.04 -28.93 -22.41
CA GLU A 820 -11.36 -29.47 -21.08
C GLU A 820 -10.84 -28.58 -19.94
N TYR A 821 -9.70 -27.92 -20.13
CA TYR A 821 -9.01 -27.10 -19.13
C TYR A 821 -8.68 -25.69 -19.64
N ASN A 822 -9.69 -25.01 -20.20
CA ASN A 822 -9.60 -23.66 -20.78
C ASN A 822 -9.01 -22.58 -19.85
N HIS A 823 -8.90 -22.80 -18.54
CA HIS A 823 -8.32 -21.83 -17.61
C HIS A 823 -6.79 -21.98 -17.45
N ILE A 824 -6.18 -23.01 -18.08
CA ILE A 824 -4.74 -23.27 -17.98
C ILE A 824 -4.02 -22.59 -19.15
N GLU A 825 -3.49 -21.41 -18.87
CA GLU A 825 -2.89 -20.49 -19.84
C GLU A 825 -1.74 -21.09 -20.68
N VAL A 826 -0.92 -21.97 -20.08
CA VAL A 826 0.20 -22.62 -20.80
C VAL A 826 -0.27 -23.49 -21.96
N PHE A 827 -1.47 -24.07 -21.90
CA PHE A 827 -2.00 -24.84 -23.03
C PHE A 827 -2.31 -23.93 -24.22
N HIS A 828 -2.88 -22.76 -23.97
CA HIS A 828 -3.11 -21.74 -25.01
C HIS A 828 -1.78 -21.23 -25.57
N VAL A 829 -0.78 -20.93 -24.72
CA VAL A 829 0.56 -20.51 -25.19
C VAL A 829 1.19 -21.55 -26.12
N ARG A 830 1.16 -22.83 -25.73
CA ARG A 830 1.71 -23.94 -26.51
C ARG A 830 1.00 -24.11 -27.85
N LEU A 831 -0.32 -23.97 -27.87
CA LEU A 831 -1.15 -24.10 -29.07
C LEU A 831 -0.92 -22.92 -30.04
N ILE A 832 -0.80 -21.68 -29.53
CA ILE A 832 -0.48 -20.49 -30.32
C ILE A 832 0.89 -20.65 -31.01
N ILE A 833 1.92 -21.09 -30.28
CA ILE A 833 3.28 -21.30 -30.85
C ILE A 833 3.23 -22.39 -31.93
N LEU A 834 2.56 -23.51 -31.66
CA LEU A 834 2.47 -24.63 -32.58
C LEU A 834 1.69 -24.29 -33.87
N TYR A 835 0.57 -23.56 -33.75
CA TYR A 835 -0.18 -23.06 -34.91
C TYR A 835 0.61 -22.03 -35.72
N SER A 836 1.35 -21.14 -35.05
CA SER A 836 2.22 -20.16 -35.70
C SER A 836 3.32 -20.85 -36.52
N LEU A 837 3.98 -21.87 -35.96
CA LEU A 837 5.00 -22.68 -36.66
C LEU A 837 4.45 -23.47 -37.87
N LEU A 838 3.16 -23.79 -37.86
CA LEU A 838 2.48 -24.52 -38.95
C LEU A 838 1.80 -23.60 -39.98
N GLY A 839 1.88 -22.28 -39.81
CA GLY A 839 1.24 -21.31 -40.69
C GLY A 839 -0.29 -21.22 -40.55
N LYS A 840 -0.85 -21.71 -39.42
CA LYS A 840 -2.28 -21.62 -39.09
C LYS A 840 -2.58 -20.31 -38.35
N GLU A 841 -2.46 -19.19 -39.05
CA GLU A 841 -2.54 -17.85 -38.45
C GLU A 841 -3.92 -17.54 -37.84
N THR A 842 -5.00 -18.06 -38.44
CA THR A 842 -6.37 -17.87 -37.94
C THR A 842 -6.57 -18.50 -36.57
N GLU A 843 -6.21 -19.77 -36.44
CA GLU A 843 -6.35 -20.55 -35.21
C GLU A 843 -5.39 -20.05 -34.12
N ALA A 844 -4.19 -19.59 -34.51
CA ALA A 844 -3.26 -18.93 -33.58
C ALA A 844 -3.84 -17.62 -33.03
N ASN A 845 -4.53 -16.83 -33.84
CA ASN A 845 -5.15 -15.56 -33.42
C ASN A 845 -6.37 -15.79 -32.51
N ASP A 846 -7.19 -16.81 -32.77
CA ASP A 846 -8.35 -17.14 -31.95
C ASP A 846 -7.93 -17.55 -30.53
N GLU A 847 -6.93 -18.43 -30.42
CA GLU A 847 -6.36 -18.84 -29.14
C GLU A 847 -5.65 -17.69 -28.41
N ALA A 848 -4.97 -16.81 -29.16
CA ALA A 848 -4.35 -15.60 -28.63
C ALA A 848 -5.35 -14.63 -28.00
N GLN A 849 -6.57 -14.50 -28.55
CA GLN A 849 -7.62 -13.68 -27.96
C GLN A 849 -8.17 -14.27 -26.65
N ILE A 850 -8.19 -15.59 -26.53
CA ILE A 850 -8.57 -16.28 -25.29
C ILE A 850 -7.51 -15.99 -24.22
N LEU A 851 -6.23 -16.18 -24.56
CA LEU A 851 -5.11 -15.91 -23.66
C LEU A 851 -5.05 -14.43 -23.23
N ALA A 852 -5.26 -13.48 -24.16
CA ALA A 852 -5.26 -12.05 -23.85
C ALA A 852 -6.32 -11.64 -22.83
N ARG A 853 -7.48 -12.32 -22.83
CA ARG A 853 -8.56 -12.10 -21.86
C ARG A 853 -8.25 -12.70 -20.49
N GLN A 854 -7.52 -13.81 -20.45
CA GLN A 854 -7.17 -14.53 -19.22
C GLN A 854 -5.94 -13.92 -18.53
N ASN A 855 -4.89 -13.62 -19.30
CA ASN A 855 -3.63 -13.07 -18.79
C ASN A 855 -2.96 -12.16 -19.83
N SER A 856 -3.29 -10.87 -19.76
CA SER A 856 -2.79 -9.85 -20.69
C SER A 856 -1.28 -9.68 -20.65
N ARG A 857 -0.64 -9.88 -19.49
CA ARG A 857 0.82 -9.78 -19.33
C ARG A 857 1.53 -10.95 -20.01
N LEU A 858 1.04 -12.18 -19.80
CA LEU A 858 1.56 -13.37 -20.48
C LEU A 858 1.36 -13.28 -22.00
N PHE A 859 0.22 -12.75 -22.44
CA PHE A 859 -0.05 -12.48 -23.84
C PHE A 859 0.93 -11.49 -24.47
N GLU A 860 1.19 -10.32 -23.86
CA GLU A 860 2.15 -9.36 -24.42
C GLU A 860 3.59 -9.91 -24.41
N ASN A 861 3.98 -10.68 -23.38
CA ASN A 861 5.27 -11.38 -23.35
C ASN A 861 5.40 -12.41 -24.48
N LEU A 862 4.36 -13.23 -24.70
CA LEU A 862 4.33 -14.21 -25.77
C LEU A 862 4.37 -13.55 -27.14
N LYS A 863 3.62 -12.45 -27.32
CA LYS A 863 3.59 -11.67 -28.56
C LYS A 863 4.95 -11.06 -28.89
N GLN A 864 5.68 -10.56 -27.89
CA GLN A 864 7.06 -10.11 -28.07
C GLN A 864 8.00 -11.26 -28.46
N ALA A 865 7.85 -12.44 -27.86
CA ALA A 865 8.63 -13.62 -28.23
C ALA A 865 8.30 -14.13 -29.64
N LEU A 866 7.02 -14.20 -30.03
CA LEU A 866 6.58 -14.52 -31.40
C LEU A 866 7.20 -13.57 -32.42
N TYR A 867 7.22 -12.26 -32.11
CA TYR A 867 7.86 -11.26 -32.96
C TYR A 867 9.37 -11.50 -33.14
N GLN A 868 10.08 -11.89 -32.08
CA GLN A 868 11.50 -12.24 -32.14
C GLN A 868 11.77 -13.48 -33.01
N HIS A 869 10.83 -14.42 -33.06
CA HIS A 869 10.88 -15.60 -33.93
C HIS A 869 10.26 -15.39 -35.32
N GLY A 870 9.88 -14.15 -35.66
CA GLY A 870 9.40 -13.78 -37.00
C GLY A 870 7.90 -13.98 -37.25
N PHE A 871 7.10 -14.19 -36.20
CA PHE A 871 5.64 -14.38 -36.29
C PHE A 871 4.89 -13.13 -35.79
N VAL A 872 3.77 -12.78 -36.44
CA VAL A 872 2.95 -11.62 -36.07
C VAL A 872 1.50 -12.04 -35.89
N LEU A 873 0.95 -11.84 -34.68
CA LEU A 873 -0.48 -12.00 -34.41
C LEU A 873 -1.22 -10.74 -34.90
N GLN A 874 -2.26 -10.90 -35.72
CA GLN A 874 -2.99 -9.77 -36.30
C GLN A 874 -3.94 -9.14 -35.28
N LYS A 875 -4.05 -7.81 -35.31
CA LYS A 875 -5.03 -7.07 -34.52
C LYS A 875 -6.40 -7.15 -35.22
N THR A 876 -7.20 -8.16 -34.90
CA THR A 876 -8.59 -8.23 -35.37
C THR A 876 -9.42 -7.14 -34.70
N THR A 877 -9.74 -6.10 -35.47
CA THR A 877 -10.82 -5.16 -35.14
C THR A 877 -12.11 -5.95 -35.00
N SER A 878 -12.74 -5.91 -33.83
CA SER A 878 -14.07 -6.45 -33.60
C SER A 878 -15.06 -5.89 -34.63
N ARG A 879 -15.57 -6.75 -35.51
CA ARG A 879 -16.88 -6.56 -36.12
C ARG A 879 -17.78 -7.68 -35.61
N ASN A 880 -18.85 -7.22 -34.96
CA ASN A 880 -20.00 -7.91 -34.37
C ASN A 880 -19.81 -8.46 -32.95
#